data_AF-A0A6L6U9Q2-F1
#
_entry.id   AF-A0A6L6U9Q2-F1
#
_cell.length_a   1.000
_cell.length_b   1.000
_cell.length_c   1.000
_cell.angle_alpha   90.00
_cell.angle_beta   90.00
_cell.angle_gamma   90.00
#
_symmetry.space_group_name_H-M   'P 1'
#
loop_
_entity.id
_entity.type
_entity.pdbx_description
1 polymer ?
#
loop_
_entity_poly.entity_id
_entity_poly.type
_entity_poly.pdbx_seq_one_letter_code
_entity_poly.pdbx_strand_id
1 'polypeptide(L)'
;MLKSLDDLEFIFPWRSYQAELLKHFNSHIADNHFHVIAPPGSGKTILGLEIVRKLGKKTLVLAPTLTIRNQWEDRLQNFFTKNCDFEAFSFDIKSPSEITFSTYQSLHALYKTFEDKNDYYRFFKTHNIETLVLDEAHHLKNAWWNCLMDLKRNSEFYIVALTATPPYDSSRAEVSKYFTLCGEVDDEIAVPDLVREGDLSPHQDFVYFSKPEDLEINFIVDYRRNISDFKDELLEDETFINFLIEHRFYKNPNWHLDELYANTEYFSAILIFLYACGIEIKHQKLEVLGFDEKEMIQFPKLDYQWLAILFQNILVTDREQLIEEEKYISTLEKRLRRLHVFERNAVDFIGEQLLYKSLSNSPSKLKSIVSIINAERKTLKRDLRCVILTDYIRKEFINIKTEEIEGIDKIGVLPIFQYVRHYCDKPEELAVLSGSIVIIHQSILRHFEAIESLDYFSLSPLQIDESFLLVASKGKPKNSIVSIITQLFETGYIRVLIGTKSLLGEGWDAPSINSLILASFIGSFVSSNQMRGRAIRKDADSPNKTGNIWHLACVDPTDLDGGRELDTLKRRFEAFVGVTNSTIPFISNGFERLNIPDEIPVEFIDALNESTLKVATKRILTTEKWNNAIGKGTKLTKEVKVLHQGKRPYKRQKQIYYFDVLRFFVVELLITITLFYVEFIAGSFNLILQRGVLYFVYAFIAAFVAMFGYKLWKAVKLYIRYGYLYKKIGKMGLAILDTLDELGYITSGRANINVNSYVIGKGDVVCNLVGANALENSLFAKALTELLEPIESPRYLIVKTNFFRKRLNVENFYPVPELFGDKKENALVFQKHWTKNLGRNKLFFTRSVEGRKLLLKARLFHVYNAFKEVTKEVIVWK
;
A
#
# COMPACT_ATOMS: atom_id res chain seq x y z
N MET A 1 38.88 -17.61 -11.23
CA MET A 1 38.34 -16.50 -12.05
C MET A 1 38.49 -16.91 -13.50
N LEU A 2 37.43 -16.79 -14.30
CA LEU A 2 37.47 -17.01 -15.75
C LEU A 2 38.19 -15.82 -16.41
N LYS A 3 39.24 -16.07 -17.20
CA LYS A 3 40.12 -15.02 -17.75
C LYS A 3 39.39 -13.98 -18.61
N SER A 4 38.42 -14.45 -19.40
CA SER A 4 37.52 -13.65 -20.23
C SER A 4 36.65 -12.67 -19.46
N LEU A 5 36.30 -12.96 -18.20
CA LEU A 5 35.56 -12.03 -17.34
C LEU A 5 36.48 -10.98 -16.71
N ASP A 6 37.76 -11.29 -16.54
CA ASP A 6 38.75 -10.33 -16.03
C ASP A 6 39.03 -9.21 -17.04
N ASP A 7 38.86 -9.48 -18.34
CA ASP A 7 39.02 -8.51 -19.43
C ASP A 7 37.86 -7.50 -19.52
N LEU A 8 36.74 -7.77 -18.86
CA LEU A 8 35.61 -6.84 -18.78
C LEU A 8 35.96 -5.71 -17.79
N GLU A 9 35.70 -4.47 -18.18
CA GLU A 9 35.86 -3.33 -17.27
C GLU A 9 34.78 -2.31 -17.57
N PHE A 10 34.09 -1.84 -16.53
CA PHE A 10 33.12 -0.77 -16.69
C PHE A 10 33.85 0.51 -17.13
N ILE A 11 33.52 1.01 -18.32
CA ILE A 11 34.29 2.08 -18.98
C ILE A 11 33.97 3.49 -18.46
N PHE A 12 33.01 3.64 -17.55
CA PHE A 12 32.57 4.91 -16.97
C PHE A 12 32.83 4.96 -15.46
N PRO A 13 32.87 6.15 -14.84
CA PRO A 13 32.98 6.24 -13.38
C PRO A 13 31.72 5.69 -12.68
N TRP A 14 31.94 4.99 -11.57
CA TRP A 14 30.85 4.54 -10.69
C TRP A 14 30.18 5.73 -10.00
N ARG A 15 28.85 5.68 -9.93
CA ARG A 15 28.07 6.64 -9.13
C ARG A 15 28.33 6.42 -7.64
N SER A 16 28.19 7.47 -6.83
CA SER A 16 28.54 7.46 -5.40
C SER A 16 27.88 6.30 -4.64
N TYR A 17 26.56 6.13 -4.79
CA TYR A 17 25.77 5.07 -4.16
C TYR A 17 26.12 3.67 -4.68
N GLN A 18 26.51 3.53 -5.96
CA GLN A 18 26.98 2.24 -6.50
C GLN A 18 28.36 1.89 -5.96
N ALA A 19 29.25 2.88 -5.87
CA ALA A 19 30.59 2.71 -5.33
C ALA A 19 30.56 2.38 -3.83
N GLU A 20 29.66 2.98 -3.06
CA GLU A 20 29.43 2.65 -1.65
C GLU A 20 29.02 1.19 -1.49
N LEU A 21 28.01 0.75 -2.24
CA LEU A 21 27.54 -0.63 -2.25
C LEU A 21 28.63 -1.63 -2.68
N LEU A 22 29.41 -1.30 -3.73
CA LEU A 22 30.51 -2.14 -4.22
C LEU A 22 31.69 -2.23 -3.24
N LYS A 23 31.91 -1.24 -2.37
CA LYS A 23 32.93 -1.33 -1.30
C LYS A 23 32.61 -2.43 -0.28
N HIS A 24 31.33 -2.66 -0.04
CA HIS A 24 30.84 -3.66 0.91
C HIS A 24 30.54 -5.03 0.26
N PHE A 25 30.92 -5.22 -1.02
CA PHE A 25 30.66 -6.45 -1.77
C PHE A 25 31.08 -7.73 -1.02
N ASN A 26 32.29 -7.76 -0.45
CA ASN A 26 32.81 -8.96 0.23
C ASN A 26 32.00 -9.35 1.48
N SER A 27 31.41 -8.37 2.18
CA SER A 27 30.53 -8.66 3.31
C SER A 27 29.15 -9.13 2.86
N HIS A 28 28.64 -8.58 1.76
CA HIS A 28 27.32 -8.94 1.23
C HIS A 28 27.31 -10.37 0.69
N ILE A 29 28.32 -10.77 -0.09
CA ILE A 29 28.36 -12.10 -0.73
C ILE A 29 28.79 -13.26 0.20
N ALA A 30 28.97 -13.01 1.50
CA ALA A 30 29.59 -13.95 2.42
C ALA A 30 28.78 -15.26 2.62
N ASP A 31 27.46 -15.21 2.43
CA ASP A 31 26.54 -16.34 2.51
C ASP A 31 26.14 -16.89 1.13
N ASN A 32 26.90 -16.54 0.09
CA ASN A 32 26.64 -16.81 -1.33
C ASN A 32 25.37 -16.12 -1.90
N HIS A 33 24.77 -15.19 -1.18
CA HIS A 33 23.65 -14.38 -1.67
C HIS A 33 24.08 -12.93 -1.84
N PHE A 34 23.53 -12.28 -2.86
CA PHE A 34 23.66 -10.85 -3.06
C PHE A 34 22.33 -10.33 -3.55
N HIS A 35 21.62 -9.60 -2.70
CA HIS A 35 20.26 -9.17 -2.98
C HIS A 35 20.11 -7.67 -2.73
N VAL A 36 19.92 -6.94 -3.82
CA VAL A 36 19.85 -5.47 -3.79
C VAL A 36 18.50 -4.98 -4.28
N ILE A 37 17.92 -4.06 -3.50
CA ILE A 37 16.76 -3.28 -3.94
C ILE A 37 17.28 -2.01 -4.61
N ALA A 38 16.95 -1.84 -5.87
CA ALA A 38 17.45 -0.77 -6.70
C ALA A 38 16.32 -0.21 -7.59
N PRO A 39 15.87 1.05 -7.39
CA PRO A 39 14.81 1.65 -8.17
C PRO A 39 15.14 1.74 -9.66
N PRO A 40 14.14 1.94 -10.54
CA PRO A 40 14.40 2.26 -11.95
C PRO A 40 15.35 3.47 -12.08
N GLY A 41 16.29 3.42 -13.03
CA GLY A 41 17.28 4.49 -13.25
C GLY A 41 18.57 4.37 -12.42
N SER A 42 18.58 3.53 -11.38
CA SER A 42 19.77 3.30 -10.53
C SER A 42 20.95 2.60 -11.21
N GLY A 43 20.76 2.02 -12.39
CA GLY A 43 21.79 1.24 -13.09
C GLY A 43 21.86 -0.24 -12.68
N LYS A 44 20.75 -0.84 -12.22
CA LYS A 44 20.64 -2.26 -11.82
C LYS A 44 21.43 -3.26 -12.66
N THR A 45 21.26 -3.23 -13.98
CA THR A 45 21.95 -4.17 -14.87
C THR A 45 23.46 -3.95 -14.89
N ILE A 46 23.92 -2.69 -14.88
CA ILE A 46 25.36 -2.36 -14.84
C ILE A 46 25.95 -2.87 -13.52
N LEU A 47 25.25 -2.63 -12.41
CA LEU A 47 25.65 -3.16 -11.11
C LEU A 47 25.70 -4.69 -11.13
N GLY A 48 24.67 -5.35 -11.67
CA GLY A 48 24.63 -6.81 -11.78
C GLY A 48 25.77 -7.40 -12.60
N LEU A 49 26.12 -6.79 -13.74
CA LEU A 49 27.25 -7.20 -14.57
C LEU A 49 28.59 -7.06 -13.83
N GLU A 50 28.77 -5.99 -13.04
CA GLU A 50 29.96 -5.83 -12.20
C GLU A 50 30.05 -6.87 -11.08
N ILE A 51 28.91 -7.26 -10.49
CA ILE A 51 28.86 -8.34 -9.51
C ILE A 51 29.24 -9.69 -10.15
N VAL A 52 28.70 -9.98 -11.35
CA VAL A 52 29.06 -11.17 -12.13
C VAL A 52 30.56 -11.20 -12.43
N ARG A 53 31.12 -10.06 -12.82
CA ARG A 53 32.54 -9.89 -13.07
C ARG A 53 33.38 -10.16 -11.83
N LYS A 54 33.04 -9.54 -10.69
CA LYS A 54 33.75 -9.73 -9.41
C LYS A 54 33.70 -11.17 -8.90
N LEU A 55 32.60 -11.89 -9.14
CA LEU A 55 32.49 -13.31 -8.85
C LEU A 55 33.41 -14.13 -9.77
N GLY A 56 33.50 -13.75 -11.05
CA GLY A 56 34.39 -14.38 -12.03
C GLY A 56 34.06 -15.86 -12.27
N LYS A 57 32.77 -16.19 -12.21
CA LYS A 57 32.18 -17.53 -12.31
C LYS A 57 31.26 -17.64 -13.52
N LYS A 58 31.08 -18.85 -14.04
CA LYS A 58 30.16 -19.09 -15.16
C LYS A 58 28.71 -18.86 -14.72
N THR A 59 28.02 -17.98 -15.42
CA THR A 59 26.81 -17.31 -14.93
C THR A 59 25.62 -17.54 -15.86
N LEU A 60 24.46 -17.81 -15.28
CA LEU A 60 23.17 -17.78 -15.96
C LEU A 60 22.36 -16.56 -15.50
N VAL A 61 22.08 -15.65 -16.42
CA VAL A 61 21.23 -14.47 -16.19
C VAL A 61 19.81 -14.77 -16.64
N LEU A 62 18.86 -14.61 -15.73
CA LEU A 62 17.44 -14.88 -15.96
C LEU A 62 16.63 -13.58 -15.90
N ALA A 63 15.99 -13.27 -17.04
CA ALA A 63 15.10 -12.12 -17.18
C ALA A 63 13.64 -12.55 -17.41
N PRO A 64 12.65 -11.68 -17.11
CA PRO A 64 11.24 -12.01 -17.31
C PRO A 64 10.81 -12.01 -18.78
N THR A 65 11.45 -11.23 -19.64
CA THR A 65 11.10 -11.09 -21.07
C THR A 65 12.33 -11.11 -21.97
N LEU A 66 12.12 -11.41 -23.26
CA LEU A 66 13.18 -11.36 -24.27
C LEU A 66 13.78 -9.95 -24.42
N THR A 67 12.96 -8.90 -24.29
CA THR A 67 13.42 -7.51 -24.35
C THR A 67 14.41 -7.20 -23.25
N ILE A 68 14.11 -7.58 -22.01
CA ILE A 68 15.02 -7.34 -20.87
C ILE A 68 16.28 -8.21 -21.01
N ARG A 69 16.14 -9.47 -21.43
CA ARG A 69 17.28 -10.36 -21.71
C ARG A 69 18.24 -9.74 -22.72
N ASN A 70 17.73 -9.20 -23.83
CA ASN A 70 18.56 -8.57 -24.85
C ASN A 70 19.21 -7.29 -24.31
N GLN A 71 18.50 -6.51 -23.50
CA GLN A 71 19.06 -5.33 -22.84
C GLN A 71 20.25 -5.64 -21.92
N TRP A 72 20.29 -6.81 -21.28
CA TRP A 72 21.44 -7.25 -20.50
C TRP A 72 22.68 -7.47 -21.37
N GLU A 73 22.52 -8.11 -22.52
CA GLU A 73 23.60 -8.36 -23.47
C GLU A 73 24.07 -7.05 -24.12
N ASP A 74 23.13 -6.22 -24.60
CA ASP A 74 23.44 -4.90 -25.15
C ASP A 74 24.25 -4.06 -24.14
N ARG A 75 23.91 -4.13 -22.85
CA ARG A 75 24.63 -3.38 -21.80
C ARG A 75 26.01 -3.95 -21.52
N LEU A 76 26.17 -5.27 -21.56
CA LEU A 76 27.49 -5.90 -21.45
C LEU A 76 28.40 -5.39 -22.57
N GLN A 77 27.94 -5.46 -23.82
CA GLN A 77 28.73 -5.00 -24.96
C GLN A 77 29.06 -3.51 -24.85
N ASN A 78 28.06 -2.66 -24.66
CA ASN A 78 28.27 -1.20 -24.75
C ASN A 78 28.99 -0.57 -23.54
N PHE A 79 28.95 -1.19 -22.36
CA PHE A 79 29.48 -0.58 -21.13
C PHE A 79 30.68 -1.30 -20.51
N PHE A 80 30.90 -2.57 -20.84
CA PHE A 80 31.98 -3.39 -20.27
C PHE A 80 33.02 -3.84 -21.29
N THR A 81 32.83 -3.51 -22.57
CA THR A 81 33.81 -3.78 -23.64
C THR A 81 34.16 -2.48 -24.35
N LYS A 82 35.37 -2.41 -24.93
CA LYS A 82 35.80 -1.22 -25.67
C LYS A 82 35.31 -1.22 -27.12
N ASN A 83 35.06 -2.40 -27.71
CA ASN A 83 34.73 -2.57 -29.14
C ASN A 83 33.47 -3.42 -29.41
N CYS A 84 32.66 -3.72 -28.39
CA CYS A 84 31.49 -4.60 -28.50
C CYS A 84 31.85 -6.01 -29.04
N ASP A 85 32.93 -6.57 -28.52
CA ASP A 85 33.61 -7.78 -29.01
C ASP A 85 33.65 -8.92 -28.00
N PHE A 86 32.84 -8.87 -26.93
CA PHE A 86 32.76 -10.00 -26.01
C PHE A 86 31.98 -11.15 -26.65
N GLU A 87 32.66 -12.24 -27.00
CA GLU A 87 32.07 -13.39 -27.70
C GLU A 87 31.69 -14.55 -26.76
N ALA A 88 32.15 -14.54 -25.51
CA ALA A 88 31.92 -15.64 -24.56
C ALA A 88 30.54 -15.58 -23.88
N PHE A 89 29.49 -15.31 -24.66
CA PHE A 89 28.10 -15.34 -24.21
C PHE A 89 27.22 -16.29 -25.04
N SER A 90 26.04 -16.62 -24.52
CA SER A 90 25.04 -17.41 -25.24
C SER A 90 23.62 -16.97 -24.90
N PHE A 91 22.70 -17.05 -25.88
CA PHE A 91 21.26 -16.91 -25.66
C PHE A 91 20.53 -18.26 -25.56
N ASP A 92 21.23 -19.37 -25.81
CA ASP A 92 20.67 -20.71 -25.73
C ASP A 92 21.07 -21.38 -24.41
N ILE A 93 20.07 -21.63 -23.58
CA ILE A 93 20.27 -22.29 -22.29
C ILE A 93 20.72 -23.75 -22.43
N LYS A 94 20.46 -24.40 -23.58
CA LYS A 94 20.92 -25.77 -23.85
C LYS A 94 22.40 -25.84 -24.26
N SER A 95 22.96 -24.71 -24.70
CA SER A 95 24.37 -24.57 -25.05
C SER A 95 24.98 -23.37 -24.30
N PRO A 96 25.20 -23.50 -22.98
CA PRO A 96 25.60 -22.38 -22.14
C PRO A 96 27.08 -22.00 -22.33
N SER A 97 27.32 -20.72 -22.55
CA SER A 97 28.64 -20.09 -22.56
C SER A 97 28.97 -19.50 -21.17
N GLU A 98 30.08 -18.78 -21.04
CA GLU A 98 30.53 -18.22 -19.76
C GLU A 98 29.53 -17.26 -19.12
N ILE A 99 28.87 -16.43 -19.93
CA ILE A 99 27.64 -15.73 -19.56
C ILE A 99 26.50 -16.21 -20.45
N THR A 100 25.46 -16.78 -19.86
CA THR A 100 24.27 -17.19 -20.62
C THR A 100 23.10 -16.30 -20.26
N PHE A 101 22.52 -15.59 -21.24
CA PHE A 101 21.33 -14.76 -21.07
C PHE A 101 20.09 -15.55 -21.47
N SER A 102 19.16 -15.75 -20.54
CA SER A 102 17.95 -16.54 -20.78
C SER A 102 16.72 -15.92 -20.11
N THR A 103 15.57 -16.54 -20.32
CA THR A 103 14.32 -16.14 -19.64
C THR A 103 13.87 -17.20 -18.65
N TYR A 104 13.09 -16.80 -17.64
CA TYR A 104 12.47 -17.76 -16.72
C TYR A 104 11.61 -18.81 -17.45
N GLN A 105 10.94 -18.38 -18.53
CA GLN A 105 10.15 -19.29 -19.35
C GLN A 105 11.03 -20.32 -20.07
N SER A 106 12.19 -19.91 -20.60
CA SER A 106 13.16 -20.81 -21.24
C SER A 106 13.73 -21.82 -20.25
N LEU A 107 14.06 -21.39 -19.02
CA LEU A 107 14.49 -22.28 -17.95
C LEU A 107 13.42 -23.32 -17.60
N HIS A 108 12.17 -22.89 -17.45
CA HIS A 108 11.07 -23.79 -17.16
C HIS A 108 10.77 -24.75 -18.32
N ALA A 109 10.94 -24.32 -19.57
CA ALA A 109 10.85 -25.19 -20.73
C ALA A 109 11.96 -26.25 -20.73
N LEU A 110 13.20 -25.87 -20.39
CA LEU A 110 14.32 -26.79 -20.21
C LEU A 110 14.05 -27.79 -19.05
N TYR A 111 13.53 -27.31 -17.92
CA TYR A 111 13.18 -28.17 -16.79
C TYR A 111 12.17 -29.27 -17.18
N LYS A 112 11.21 -28.95 -18.07
CA LYS A 112 10.21 -29.91 -18.57
C LYS A 112 10.75 -30.95 -19.55
N THR A 113 11.92 -30.73 -20.16
CA THR A 113 12.50 -31.72 -21.09
C THR A 113 13.19 -32.88 -20.39
N PHE A 114 13.41 -32.78 -19.07
CA PHE A 114 14.00 -33.86 -18.28
C PHE A 114 12.90 -34.71 -17.65
N GLU A 115 12.90 -36.01 -17.93
CA GLU A 115 12.00 -36.97 -17.27
C GLU A 115 12.43 -37.23 -15.82
N ASP A 116 13.75 -37.36 -15.57
CA ASP A 116 14.34 -37.39 -14.22
C ASP A 116 14.91 -36.02 -13.85
N LYS A 117 14.47 -35.49 -12.69
CA LYS A 117 14.99 -34.24 -12.11
C LYS A 117 16.48 -34.30 -11.81
N ASN A 118 17.06 -35.48 -11.56
CA ASN A 118 18.50 -35.60 -11.33
C ASN A 118 19.34 -35.20 -12.55
N ASP A 119 18.83 -35.48 -13.75
CA ASP A 119 19.52 -35.12 -15.00
C ASP A 119 19.49 -33.62 -15.24
N TYR A 120 18.43 -32.94 -14.77
CA TYR A 120 18.39 -31.48 -14.74
C TYR A 120 19.51 -30.90 -13.86
N TYR A 121 19.74 -31.41 -12.63
CA TYR A 121 20.85 -30.91 -11.79
C TYR A 121 22.23 -31.26 -12.36
N ARG A 122 22.37 -32.47 -12.93
CA ARG A 122 23.58 -32.88 -13.64
C ARG A 122 23.87 -31.95 -14.81
N PHE A 123 22.87 -31.48 -15.54
CA PHE A 123 23.07 -30.53 -16.63
C PHE A 123 23.83 -29.27 -16.16
N PHE A 124 23.42 -28.64 -15.05
CA PHE A 124 24.09 -27.45 -14.52
C PHE A 124 25.48 -27.75 -13.98
N LYS A 125 25.67 -28.91 -13.32
CA LYS A 125 26.98 -29.37 -12.84
C LYS A 125 27.95 -29.67 -13.98
N THR A 126 27.51 -30.38 -15.02
CA THR A 126 28.33 -30.72 -16.20
C THR A 126 28.74 -29.47 -16.98
N HIS A 127 27.88 -28.46 -17.04
CA HIS A 127 28.19 -27.19 -17.69
C HIS A 127 28.90 -26.18 -16.79
N ASN A 128 29.23 -26.56 -15.55
CA ASN A 128 29.91 -25.74 -14.53
C ASN A 128 29.24 -24.37 -14.29
N ILE A 129 27.91 -24.28 -14.29
CA ILE A 129 27.22 -23.03 -13.93
C ILE A 129 27.26 -22.90 -12.40
N GLU A 130 27.82 -21.79 -11.91
CA GLU A 130 28.03 -21.56 -10.46
C GLU A 130 27.28 -20.33 -9.94
N THR A 131 26.82 -19.43 -10.83
CA THR A 131 26.12 -18.20 -10.46
C THR A 131 24.78 -18.08 -11.19
N LEU A 132 23.73 -17.71 -10.45
CA LEU A 132 22.41 -17.38 -10.98
C LEU A 132 22.10 -15.91 -10.71
N VAL A 133 21.86 -15.14 -11.77
CA VAL A 133 21.37 -13.76 -11.66
C VAL A 133 19.86 -13.77 -11.90
N LEU A 134 19.11 -13.27 -10.92
CA LEU A 134 17.65 -13.19 -10.93
C LEU A 134 17.22 -11.73 -11.06
N ASP A 135 16.80 -11.32 -12.25
CA ASP A 135 16.30 -9.98 -12.49
C ASP A 135 14.77 -9.92 -12.36
N GLU A 136 14.27 -8.98 -11.56
CA GLU A 136 12.83 -8.79 -11.31
C GLU A 136 12.13 -10.05 -10.76
N ALA A 137 12.81 -10.78 -9.87
CA ALA A 137 12.36 -12.06 -9.30
C ALA A 137 11.00 -12.00 -8.56
N HIS A 138 10.48 -10.80 -8.26
CA HIS A 138 9.15 -10.62 -7.67
C HIS A 138 7.99 -10.89 -8.66
N HIS A 139 8.25 -10.96 -9.97
CA HIS A 139 7.26 -11.32 -11.00
C HIS A 139 7.21 -12.81 -11.32
N LEU A 140 7.93 -13.64 -10.57
CA LEU A 140 8.02 -15.08 -10.84
C LEU A 140 6.65 -15.76 -10.70
N LYS A 141 6.20 -16.42 -11.77
CA LYS A 141 5.01 -17.29 -11.74
C LYS A 141 5.29 -18.54 -10.89
N ASN A 142 4.24 -19.11 -10.28
CA ASN A 142 4.34 -20.33 -9.45
C ASN A 142 5.12 -21.48 -10.11
N ALA A 143 4.96 -21.68 -11.42
CA ALA A 143 5.66 -22.73 -12.15
C ALA A 143 7.19 -22.49 -12.23
N TRP A 144 7.61 -21.23 -12.33
CA TRP A 144 9.03 -20.84 -12.38
C TRP A 144 9.69 -20.92 -10.99
N TRP A 145 8.93 -20.62 -9.92
CA TRP A 145 9.38 -20.81 -8.55
C TRP A 145 9.81 -22.25 -8.26
N ASN A 146 9.02 -23.22 -8.72
CA ASN A 146 9.30 -24.63 -8.45
C ASN A 146 10.62 -25.08 -9.08
N CYS A 147 10.91 -24.71 -10.34
CA CYS A 147 12.16 -25.13 -10.97
C CYS A 147 13.40 -24.47 -10.36
N LEU A 148 13.29 -23.20 -9.94
CA LEU A 148 14.39 -22.47 -9.29
C LEU A 148 14.65 -22.96 -7.87
N MET A 149 13.61 -23.21 -7.09
CA MET A 149 13.75 -23.78 -5.75
C MET A 149 14.30 -25.20 -5.78
N ASP A 150 13.83 -26.03 -6.71
CA ASP A 150 14.37 -27.37 -6.91
C ASP A 150 15.85 -27.29 -7.29
N LEU A 151 16.25 -26.35 -8.16
CA LEU A 151 17.66 -26.13 -8.53
C LEU A 151 18.51 -25.69 -7.32
N LYS A 152 18.06 -24.68 -6.58
CA LYS A 152 18.77 -24.11 -5.42
C LYS A 152 18.97 -25.13 -4.28
N ARG A 153 17.99 -26.02 -4.06
CA ARG A 153 18.08 -27.04 -2.99
C ARG A 153 19.09 -28.15 -3.27
N ASN A 154 19.41 -28.39 -4.54
CA ASN A 154 20.21 -29.55 -4.96
C ASN A 154 21.60 -29.18 -5.50
N SER A 155 21.96 -27.90 -5.51
CA SER A 155 23.27 -27.40 -5.96
C SER A 155 23.57 -26.06 -5.29
N GLU A 156 24.84 -25.85 -4.93
CA GLU A 156 25.31 -24.58 -4.37
C GLU A 156 25.56 -23.60 -5.50
N PHE A 157 24.86 -22.45 -5.47
CA PHE A 157 25.02 -21.36 -6.40
C PHE A 157 25.25 -20.06 -5.65
N TYR A 158 26.01 -19.16 -6.26
CA TYR A 158 25.93 -17.74 -5.93
C TYR A 158 24.64 -17.18 -6.51
N ILE A 159 23.78 -16.61 -5.66
CA ILE A 159 22.52 -16.00 -6.08
C ILE A 159 22.66 -14.49 -6.08
N VAL A 160 22.47 -13.86 -7.24
CA VAL A 160 22.46 -12.40 -7.40
C VAL A 160 21.03 -11.98 -7.73
N ALA A 161 20.31 -11.42 -6.77
CA ALA A 161 18.93 -10.97 -6.93
C ALA A 161 18.86 -9.44 -7.07
N LEU A 162 18.22 -8.97 -8.14
CA LEU A 162 18.07 -7.55 -8.42
C LEU A 162 16.59 -7.22 -8.57
N THR A 163 16.07 -6.33 -7.72
CA THR A 163 14.65 -5.97 -7.73
C THR A 163 14.47 -4.48 -7.49
N ALA A 164 13.43 -3.86 -8.07
CA ALA A 164 13.01 -2.52 -7.64
C ALA A 164 11.99 -2.55 -6.50
N THR A 165 11.25 -3.65 -6.36
CA THR A 165 10.08 -3.76 -5.47
C THR A 165 9.98 -5.18 -4.97
N PRO A 166 10.56 -5.52 -3.80
CA PRO A 166 10.28 -6.80 -3.14
C PRO A 166 8.77 -6.95 -2.86
N PRO A 167 8.24 -8.18 -2.83
CA PRO A 167 6.81 -8.43 -2.73
C PRO A 167 6.29 -8.33 -1.29
N TYR A 168 6.56 -7.24 -0.57
CA TYR A 168 6.18 -7.11 0.85
C TYR A 168 4.65 -7.19 1.09
N ASP A 169 3.86 -6.81 0.09
CA ASP A 169 2.39 -6.80 0.16
C ASP A 169 1.74 -8.13 -0.27
N SER A 170 2.56 -9.13 -0.61
CA SER A 170 2.11 -10.48 -0.98
C SER A 170 1.80 -11.33 0.26
N SER A 171 1.12 -12.46 0.04
CA SER A 171 0.89 -13.42 1.12
C SER A 171 2.20 -13.86 1.79
N ARG A 172 2.17 -14.18 3.08
CA ARG A 172 3.36 -14.61 3.83
C ARG A 172 4.09 -15.80 3.18
N ALA A 173 3.34 -16.69 2.54
CA ALA A 173 3.89 -17.82 1.80
C ALA A 173 4.68 -17.37 0.57
N GLU A 174 4.23 -16.34 -0.15
CA GLU A 174 4.94 -15.75 -1.29
C GLU A 174 6.17 -14.95 -0.85
N VAL A 175 6.04 -14.13 0.20
CA VAL A 175 7.17 -13.40 0.80
C VAL A 175 8.25 -14.38 1.26
N SER A 176 7.86 -15.42 2.01
CA SER A 176 8.79 -16.43 2.49
C SER A 176 9.46 -17.18 1.34
N LYS A 177 8.72 -17.56 0.29
CA LYS A 177 9.31 -18.15 -0.93
C LYS A 177 10.32 -17.21 -1.58
N TYR A 178 10.01 -15.92 -1.65
CA TYR A 178 10.88 -14.92 -2.25
C TYR A 178 12.23 -14.80 -1.53
N PHE A 179 12.20 -14.57 -0.22
CA PHE A 179 13.42 -14.48 0.59
C PHE A 179 14.18 -15.81 0.68
N THR A 180 13.47 -16.95 0.69
CA THR A 180 14.11 -18.27 0.62
C THR A 180 14.91 -18.46 -0.67
N LEU A 181 14.52 -17.85 -1.79
CA LEU A 181 15.26 -17.96 -3.05
C LEU A 181 16.35 -16.89 -3.16
N CYS A 182 16.01 -15.63 -2.88
CA CYS A 182 16.88 -14.49 -3.14
C CYS A 182 17.90 -14.22 -2.04
N GLY A 183 17.66 -14.71 -0.82
CA GLY A 183 18.39 -14.28 0.38
C GLY A 183 17.77 -13.02 0.99
N GLU A 184 18.27 -12.64 2.17
CA GLU A 184 17.92 -11.36 2.82
C GLU A 184 18.43 -10.18 1.97
N VAL A 185 17.83 -9.00 2.12
CA VAL A 185 18.27 -7.81 1.36
C VAL A 185 19.56 -7.27 1.99
N ASP A 186 20.61 -7.20 1.17
CA ASP A 186 21.92 -6.70 1.55
C ASP A 186 21.98 -5.18 1.59
N ASP A 187 21.38 -4.53 0.60
CA ASP A 187 21.39 -3.08 0.46
C ASP A 187 20.18 -2.55 -0.33
N GLU A 188 19.82 -1.29 -0.11
CA GLU A 188 18.72 -0.59 -0.79
C GLU A 188 19.17 0.79 -1.28
N ILE A 189 19.16 0.99 -2.59
CA ILE A 189 19.44 2.29 -3.21
C ILE A 189 18.20 3.18 -3.07
N ALA A 190 18.30 4.27 -2.31
CA ALA A 190 17.15 5.13 -2.08
C ALA A 190 16.88 6.06 -3.28
N VAL A 191 15.60 6.29 -3.60
CA VAL A 191 15.19 7.26 -4.64
C VAL A 191 15.77 8.68 -4.42
N PRO A 192 15.83 9.21 -3.18
CA PRO A 192 16.44 10.52 -2.93
C PRO A 192 17.91 10.60 -3.34
N ASP A 193 18.66 9.51 -3.24
CA ASP A 193 20.07 9.47 -3.64
C ASP A 193 20.21 9.60 -5.16
N LEU A 194 19.32 8.92 -5.90
CA LEU A 194 19.26 9.02 -7.36
C LEU A 194 18.90 10.41 -7.86
N VAL A 195 18.01 11.13 -7.16
CA VAL A 195 17.67 12.51 -7.48
C VAL A 195 18.83 13.45 -7.13
N ARG A 196 19.54 13.22 -6.01
CA ARG A 196 20.70 14.01 -5.60
C ARG A 196 21.85 13.95 -6.60
N GLU A 197 22.14 12.76 -7.11
CA GLU A 197 23.17 12.52 -8.13
C GLU A 197 22.71 12.93 -9.55
N GLY A 198 21.45 13.33 -9.69
CA GLY A 198 20.87 13.75 -10.97
C GLY A 198 20.64 12.61 -11.97
N ASP A 199 20.53 11.37 -11.48
CA ASP A 199 20.20 10.19 -12.28
C ASP A 199 18.70 10.00 -12.46
N LEU A 200 17.91 10.56 -11.54
CA LEU A 200 16.47 10.73 -11.68
C LEU A 200 16.11 12.22 -11.69
N SER A 201 15.15 12.56 -12.56
CA SER A 201 14.55 13.88 -12.62
C SER A 201 13.69 14.14 -11.36
N PRO A 202 13.70 15.36 -10.81
CA PRO A 202 12.74 15.77 -9.79
C PRO A 202 11.31 15.55 -10.29
N HIS A 203 10.44 15.03 -9.43
CA HIS A 203 9.10 14.62 -9.84
C HIS A 203 8.05 14.84 -8.76
N GLN A 204 6.78 14.89 -9.17
CA GLN A 204 5.66 14.95 -8.25
C GLN A 204 4.47 14.14 -8.77
N ASP A 205 3.79 13.45 -7.84
CA ASP A 205 2.54 12.76 -8.10
C ASP A 205 1.36 13.69 -7.78
N PHE A 206 0.35 13.65 -8.63
CA PHE A 206 -0.88 14.43 -8.53
C PHE A 206 -2.09 13.53 -8.68
N VAL A 207 -3.19 13.89 -8.03
CA VAL A 207 -4.47 13.18 -8.16
C VAL A 207 -5.48 14.15 -8.75
N TYR A 208 -6.14 13.72 -9.82
CA TYR A 208 -7.25 14.44 -10.43
C TYR A 208 -8.55 13.68 -10.17
N PHE A 209 -9.46 14.33 -9.47
CA PHE A 209 -10.72 13.72 -9.06
C PHE A 209 -11.80 13.92 -10.13
N SER A 210 -12.58 12.89 -10.42
CA SER A 210 -13.76 12.98 -11.28
C SER A 210 -15.03 12.72 -10.47
N LYS A 211 -16.12 13.34 -10.94
CA LYS A 211 -17.47 13.08 -10.45
C LYS A 211 -18.12 12.05 -11.38
N PRO A 212 -18.76 10.99 -10.85
CA PRO A 212 -19.53 10.07 -11.68
C PRO A 212 -20.67 10.80 -12.37
N GLU A 213 -21.12 10.27 -13.51
CA GLU A 213 -22.25 10.85 -14.24
C GLU A 213 -23.58 10.51 -13.55
N ASP A 214 -24.64 11.27 -13.82
CA ASP A 214 -25.93 11.13 -13.13
C ASP A 214 -26.50 9.70 -13.20
N LEU A 215 -26.30 8.99 -14.31
CA LEU A 215 -26.69 7.59 -14.45
C LEU A 215 -25.93 6.67 -13.49
N GLU A 216 -24.63 6.90 -13.30
CA GLU A 216 -23.80 6.15 -12.35
C GLU A 216 -24.19 6.48 -10.91
N ILE A 217 -24.48 7.76 -10.62
CA ILE A 217 -24.96 8.20 -9.30
C ILE A 217 -26.27 7.50 -8.96
N ASN A 218 -27.25 7.52 -9.86
CA ASN A 218 -28.54 6.86 -9.67
C ASN A 218 -28.36 5.35 -9.44
N PHE A 219 -27.49 4.69 -10.21
CA PHE A 219 -27.17 3.28 -10.00
C PHE A 219 -26.59 3.01 -8.60
N ILE A 220 -25.64 3.82 -8.13
CA ILE A 220 -25.04 3.68 -6.79
C ILE A 220 -26.09 3.89 -5.70
N VAL A 221 -26.91 4.93 -5.84
CA VAL A 221 -27.97 5.28 -4.88
C VAL A 221 -29.05 4.20 -4.83
N ASP A 222 -29.53 3.73 -5.99
CA ASP A 222 -30.54 2.67 -6.09
C ASP A 222 -30.02 1.35 -5.52
N TYR A 223 -28.76 1.00 -5.80
CA TYR A 223 -28.11 -0.17 -5.21
C TYR A 223 -28.11 -0.06 -3.68
N ARG A 224 -27.59 1.04 -3.11
CA ARG A 224 -27.51 1.24 -1.66
C ARG A 224 -28.89 1.28 -1.00
N ARG A 225 -29.90 1.87 -1.67
CA ARG A 225 -31.29 1.87 -1.20
C ARG A 225 -31.84 0.45 -1.13
N ASN A 226 -31.72 -0.33 -2.21
CA ASN A 226 -32.20 -1.71 -2.24
C ASN A 226 -31.56 -2.59 -1.16
N ILE A 227 -30.29 -2.34 -0.81
CA ILE A 227 -29.61 -3.02 0.30
C ILE A 227 -30.15 -2.57 1.66
N SER A 228 -30.41 -1.27 1.84
CA SER A 228 -31.04 -0.77 3.07
C SER A 228 -32.43 -1.36 3.25
N ASP A 229 -33.25 -1.35 2.20
CA ASP A 229 -34.61 -1.92 2.22
C ASP A 229 -34.57 -3.42 2.55
N PHE A 230 -33.63 -4.17 1.95
CA PHE A 230 -33.42 -5.58 2.29
C PHE A 230 -33.06 -5.78 3.76
N LYS A 231 -32.17 -4.95 4.31
CA LYS A 231 -31.77 -5.04 5.72
C LYS A 231 -32.94 -4.78 6.65
N ASP A 232 -33.72 -3.74 6.36
CA ASP A 232 -34.85 -3.35 7.20
C ASP A 232 -35.94 -4.43 7.16
N GLU A 233 -36.25 -4.98 5.97
CA GLU A 233 -37.14 -6.15 5.84
C GLU A 233 -36.62 -7.38 6.60
N LEU A 234 -35.30 -7.64 6.55
CA LEU A 234 -34.71 -8.79 7.23
C LEU A 234 -34.76 -8.67 8.76
N LEU A 235 -34.67 -7.45 9.29
CA LEU A 235 -34.81 -7.17 10.73
C LEU A 235 -36.24 -7.43 11.23
N GLU A 236 -37.23 -7.44 10.34
CA GLU A 236 -38.65 -7.72 10.63
C GLU A 236 -39.07 -9.15 10.24
N ASP A 237 -38.24 -9.92 9.53
CA ASP A 237 -38.55 -11.28 9.11
C ASP A 237 -38.51 -12.26 10.30
N GLU A 238 -39.70 -12.56 10.85
CA GLU A 238 -39.86 -13.53 11.94
C GLU A 238 -39.32 -14.93 11.59
N THR A 239 -39.33 -15.31 10.31
CA THR A 239 -38.78 -16.60 9.87
C THR A 239 -37.27 -16.62 10.02
N PHE A 240 -36.59 -15.53 9.59
CA PHE A 240 -35.14 -15.39 9.73
C PHE A 240 -34.71 -15.31 11.19
N ILE A 241 -35.46 -14.56 11.99
CA ILE A 241 -35.19 -14.40 13.42
C ILE A 241 -35.30 -15.76 14.13
N ASN A 242 -36.38 -16.51 13.88
CA ASN A 242 -36.56 -17.83 14.48
C ASN A 242 -35.48 -18.82 14.00
N PHE A 243 -35.10 -18.77 12.72
CA PHE A 243 -33.96 -19.54 12.19
C PHE A 243 -32.67 -19.29 13.00
N LEU A 244 -32.35 -18.02 13.31
CA LEU A 244 -31.17 -17.68 14.11
C LEU A 244 -31.31 -18.06 15.59
N ILE A 245 -32.52 -18.03 16.15
CA ILE A 245 -32.79 -18.48 17.53
C ILE A 245 -32.59 -20.00 17.65
N GLU A 246 -33.06 -20.75 16.67
CA GLU A 246 -32.93 -22.22 16.64
C GLU A 246 -31.54 -22.69 16.20
N HIS A 247 -30.72 -21.80 15.63
CA HIS A 247 -29.36 -22.09 15.21
C HIS A 247 -28.53 -22.72 16.33
N ARG A 248 -27.79 -23.78 16.02
CA ARG A 248 -27.05 -24.60 17.00
C ARG A 248 -26.12 -23.79 17.91
N PHE A 249 -25.47 -22.75 17.38
CA PHE A 249 -24.61 -21.85 18.16
C PHE A 249 -25.38 -20.97 19.15
N TYR A 250 -26.63 -20.59 18.88
CA TYR A 250 -27.42 -19.79 19.81
C TYR A 250 -28.25 -20.65 20.78
N LYS A 251 -28.77 -21.79 20.32
CA LYS A 251 -29.59 -22.71 21.12
C LYS A 251 -28.75 -23.43 22.18
N ASN A 252 -27.62 -24.04 21.78
CA ASN A 252 -26.76 -24.82 22.66
C ASN A 252 -25.26 -24.49 22.47
N PRO A 253 -24.81 -23.29 22.85
CA PRO A 253 -23.42 -22.85 22.63
C PRO A 253 -22.38 -23.74 23.34
N ASN A 254 -22.76 -24.36 24.47
CA ASN A 254 -21.86 -25.22 25.27
C ASN A 254 -21.52 -26.57 24.61
N TRP A 255 -22.30 -27.03 23.62
CA TRP A 255 -22.10 -28.34 22.99
C TRP A 255 -21.28 -28.25 21.69
N HIS A 256 -21.17 -27.07 21.10
CA HIS A 256 -20.41 -26.81 19.86
C HIS A 256 -19.22 -25.88 20.09
N LEU A 257 -18.56 -26.00 21.25
CA LEU A 257 -17.50 -25.06 21.65
C LEU A 257 -16.35 -25.02 20.63
N ASP A 258 -15.85 -26.16 20.15
CA ASP A 258 -14.74 -26.19 19.19
C ASP A 258 -15.08 -25.53 17.85
N GLU A 259 -16.29 -25.74 17.32
CA GLU A 259 -16.79 -25.09 16.10
C GLU A 259 -17.01 -23.58 16.29
N LEU A 260 -17.60 -23.19 17.43
CA LEU A 260 -17.86 -21.79 17.78
C LEU A 260 -16.55 -21.03 17.94
N TYR A 261 -15.52 -21.65 18.53
CA TYR A 261 -14.19 -21.06 18.64
C TYR A 261 -13.44 -20.98 17.30
N ALA A 262 -13.74 -21.85 16.34
CA ALA A 262 -13.22 -21.73 14.99
C ALA A 262 -13.85 -20.54 14.25
N ASN A 263 -15.16 -20.31 14.45
CA ASN A 263 -15.96 -19.30 13.74
C ASN A 263 -16.56 -18.24 14.67
N THR A 264 -15.72 -17.62 15.49
CA THR A 264 -16.18 -16.67 16.53
C THR A 264 -16.86 -15.41 16.01
N GLU A 265 -16.44 -14.93 14.84
CA GLU A 265 -17.05 -13.77 14.17
C GLU A 265 -18.47 -14.09 13.70
N TYR A 266 -18.72 -15.32 13.28
CA TYR A 266 -20.06 -15.75 12.90
C TYR A 266 -21.01 -15.75 14.09
N PHE A 267 -20.60 -16.31 15.22
CA PHE A 267 -21.43 -16.26 16.43
C PHE A 267 -21.64 -14.81 16.94
N SER A 268 -20.62 -13.97 16.84
CA SER A 268 -20.75 -12.54 17.14
C SER A 268 -21.77 -11.87 16.23
N ALA A 269 -21.74 -12.16 14.93
CA ALA A 269 -22.70 -11.64 13.95
C ALA A 269 -24.14 -12.07 14.27
N ILE A 270 -24.36 -13.33 14.69
CA ILE A 270 -25.66 -13.83 15.15
C ILE A 270 -26.16 -13.02 16.36
N LEU A 271 -25.32 -12.83 17.38
CA LEU A 271 -25.70 -12.07 18.58
C LEU A 271 -25.99 -10.60 18.27
N ILE A 272 -25.15 -9.97 17.44
CA ILE A 272 -25.34 -8.56 17.03
C ILE A 272 -26.64 -8.39 16.25
N PHE A 273 -26.96 -9.34 15.36
CA PHE A 273 -28.21 -9.35 14.61
C PHE A 273 -29.43 -9.49 15.53
N LEU A 274 -29.44 -10.50 16.41
CA LEU A 274 -30.56 -10.72 17.35
C LEU A 274 -30.75 -9.54 18.31
N TYR A 275 -29.65 -8.94 18.77
CA TYR A 275 -29.71 -7.72 19.58
C TYR A 275 -30.32 -6.53 18.81
N ALA A 276 -29.99 -6.39 17.52
CA ALA A 276 -30.57 -5.35 16.67
C ALA A 276 -32.09 -5.55 16.44
N CYS A 277 -32.57 -6.80 16.42
CA CYS A 277 -34.01 -7.13 16.41
C CYS A 277 -34.71 -6.92 17.76
N GLY A 278 -34.01 -6.44 18.80
CA GLY A 278 -34.59 -6.18 20.13
C GLY A 278 -34.70 -7.43 21.01
N ILE A 279 -34.05 -8.53 20.67
CA ILE A 279 -34.07 -9.76 21.47
C ILE A 279 -33.10 -9.62 22.64
N GLU A 280 -33.60 -9.83 23.86
CA GLU A 280 -32.77 -9.81 25.06
C GLU A 280 -31.89 -11.06 25.13
N ILE A 281 -30.57 -10.85 25.07
CA ILE A 281 -29.59 -11.94 25.12
C ILE A 281 -29.33 -12.31 26.58
N LYS A 282 -29.80 -13.48 27.00
CA LYS A 282 -29.56 -14.03 28.34
C LYS A 282 -28.06 -14.19 28.62
N HIS A 283 -27.63 -13.86 29.85
CA HIS A 283 -26.22 -13.87 30.25
C HIS A 283 -25.54 -15.25 30.07
N GLN A 284 -26.27 -16.34 30.32
CA GLN A 284 -25.79 -17.72 30.11
C GLN A 284 -25.21 -17.97 28.69
N LYS A 285 -25.71 -17.26 27.67
CA LYS A 285 -25.19 -17.36 26.29
C LYS A 285 -23.89 -16.60 26.07
N LEU A 286 -23.58 -15.65 26.95
CA LEU A 286 -22.41 -14.78 26.95
C LEU A 286 -21.26 -15.36 27.79
N GLU A 287 -21.53 -16.29 28.70
CA GLU A 287 -20.50 -17.02 29.46
C GLU A 287 -19.55 -17.79 28.55
N VAL A 288 -20.06 -18.30 27.42
CA VAL A 288 -19.27 -19.00 26.39
C VAL A 288 -18.23 -18.07 25.77
N LEU A 289 -18.52 -16.76 25.74
CA LEU A 289 -17.62 -15.70 25.27
C LEU A 289 -16.68 -15.17 26.37
N GLY A 290 -16.79 -15.66 27.61
CA GLY A 290 -15.91 -15.28 28.73
C GLY A 290 -16.32 -14.01 29.48
N PHE A 291 -17.57 -13.57 29.37
CA PHE A 291 -18.11 -12.47 30.17
C PHE A 291 -18.62 -12.95 31.53
N ASP A 292 -18.34 -12.18 32.58
CA ASP A 292 -18.85 -12.44 33.93
C ASP A 292 -20.25 -11.80 34.12
N GLU A 293 -21.09 -12.34 35.01
CA GLU A 293 -22.44 -11.84 35.35
C GLU A 293 -22.51 -10.33 35.67
N LYS A 294 -21.38 -9.75 36.11
CA LYS A 294 -21.27 -8.37 36.57
C LYS A 294 -20.76 -7.39 35.51
N GLU A 295 -20.40 -7.85 34.31
CA GLU A 295 -19.88 -7.01 33.23
C GLU A 295 -21.01 -6.53 32.31
N MET A 296 -21.14 -5.21 32.12
CA MET A 296 -22.05 -4.65 31.11
C MET A 296 -21.45 -4.80 29.71
N ILE A 297 -22.15 -5.50 28.82
CA ILE A 297 -21.79 -5.64 27.41
C ILE A 297 -22.51 -4.55 26.60
N GLN A 298 -21.76 -3.81 25.79
CA GLN A 298 -22.32 -2.94 24.76
C GLN A 298 -22.15 -3.62 23.41
N PHE A 299 -23.25 -4.07 22.81
CA PHE A 299 -23.19 -4.61 21.46
C PHE A 299 -22.96 -3.48 20.44
N PRO A 300 -22.13 -3.72 19.40
CA PRO A 300 -21.99 -2.78 18.30
C PRO A 300 -23.32 -2.65 17.54
N LYS A 301 -23.44 -1.59 16.74
CA LYS A 301 -24.57 -1.46 15.81
C LYS A 301 -24.41 -2.48 14.68
N LEU A 302 -25.51 -3.07 14.23
CA LEU A 302 -25.52 -3.93 13.06
C LEU A 302 -25.23 -3.10 11.80
N ASP A 303 -24.04 -3.29 11.24
CA ASP A 303 -23.59 -2.71 9.98
C ASP A 303 -23.55 -3.76 8.85
N TYR A 304 -23.19 -3.33 7.64
CA TYR A 304 -23.11 -4.21 6.47
C TYR A 304 -21.97 -5.23 6.53
N GLN A 305 -20.92 -4.96 7.33
CA GLN A 305 -19.82 -5.91 7.50
C GLN A 305 -20.25 -7.09 8.37
N TRP A 306 -20.98 -6.83 9.47
CA TRP A 306 -21.57 -7.89 10.28
C TRP A 306 -22.61 -8.71 9.51
N LEU A 307 -23.42 -8.08 8.66
CA LEU A 307 -24.32 -8.80 7.75
C LEU A 307 -23.56 -9.65 6.74
N ALA A 308 -22.46 -9.14 6.16
CA ALA A 308 -21.64 -9.91 5.24
C ALA A 308 -21.05 -11.16 5.92
N ILE A 309 -20.52 -11.03 7.14
CA ILE A 309 -20.01 -12.16 7.93
C ILE A 309 -21.12 -13.18 8.19
N LEU A 310 -22.32 -12.72 8.59
CA LEU A 310 -23.47 -13.58 8.87
C LEU A 310 -23.84 -14.42 7.64
N PHE A 311 -24.06 -13.78 6.50
CA PHE A 311 -24.49 -14.45 5.28
C PHE A 311 -23.38 -15.25 4.60
N GLN A 312 -22.11 -14.83 4.69
CA GLN A 312 -20.99 -15.60 4.16
C GLN A 312 -20.93 -16.98 4.84
N ASN A 313 -21.18 -17.03 6.14
CA ASN A 313 -21.22 -18.29 6.86
C ASN A 313 -22.49 -19.08 6.52
N ILE A 314 -23.69 -18.49 6.58
CA ILE A 314 -24.95 -19.20 6.27
C ILE A 314 -24.96 -19.78 4.84
N LEU A 315 -24.48 -19.04 3.84
CA LEU A 315 -24.58 -19.42 2.43
C LEU A 315 -23.43 -20.28 1.92
N VAL A 316 -22.28 -20.27 2.60
CA VAL A 316 -21.05 -20.89 2.08
C VAL A 316 -20.38 -21.77 3.13
N THR A 317 -19.92 -21.20 4.23
CA THR A 317 -19.07 -21.94 5.20
C THR A 317 -19.87 -23.00 5.97
N ASP A 318 -21.09 -22.66 6.37
CA ASP A 318 -21.90 -23.43 7.31
C ASP A 318 -23.11 -24.13 6.68
N ARG A 319 -23.30 -23.91 5.37
CA ARG A 319 -24.49 -24.38 4.65
C ARG A 319 -24.69 -25.89 4.72
N GLU A 320 -23.60 -26.67 4.68
CA GLU A 320 -23.65 -28.14 4.76
C GLU A 320 -24.23 -28.64 6.09
N GLN A 321 -24.21 -27.82 7.14
CA GLN A 321 -24.76 -28.13 8.46
C GLN A 321 -26.21 -27.62 8.64
N LEU A 322 -26.77 -26.94 7.62
CA LEU A 322 -28.08 -26.28 7.66
C LEU A 322 -29.10 -26.93 6.70
N ILE A 323 -28.98 -28.25 6.48
CA ILE A 323 -29.77 -29.00 5.48
C ILE A 323 -31.28 -28.89 5.73
N GLU A 324 -31.71 -28.87 6.99
CA GLU A 324 -33.14 -28.77 7.36
C GLU A 324 -33.78 -27.46 6.87
N GLU A 325 -32.98 -26.40 6.76
CA GLU A 325 -33.40 -25.05 6.41
C GLU A 325 -33.05 -24.66 4.96
N GLU A 326 -32.53 -25.61 4.18
CA GLU A 326 -32.00 -25.38 2.83
C GLU A 326 -33.04 -24.76 1.88
N LYS A 327 -34.33 -25.08 2.05
CA LYS A 327 -35.41 -24.50 1.24
C LYS A 327 -35.52 -22.98 1.45
N TYR A 328 -35.39 -22.53 2.69
CA TYR A 328 -35.44 -21.11 3.04
C TYR A 328 -34.12 -20.42 2.67
N ILE A 329 -32.97 -21.04 2.98
CA ILE A 329 -31.63 -20.54 2.60
C ILE A 329 -31.51 -20.36 1.08
N SER A 330 -32.02 -21.30 0.27
CA SER A 330 -32.03 -21.18 -1.20
C SER A 330 -32.87 -19.98 -1.68
N THR A 331 -33.92 -19.63 -0.95
CA THR A 331 -34.76 -18.45 -1.27
C THR A 331 -34.02 -17.15 -0.96
N LEU A 332 -33.34 -17.09 0.19
CA LEU A 332 -32.46 -15.97 0.55
C LEU A 332 -31.29 -15.83 -0.44
N GLU A 333 -30.67 -16.94 -0.84
CA GLU A 333 -29.60 -16.94 -1.83
C GLU A 333 -30.07 -16.33 -3.15
N LYS A 334 -31.23 -16.75 -3.68
CA LYS A 334 -31.79 -16.20 -4.91
C LYS A 334 -32.07 -14.71 -4.79
N ARG A 335 -32.55 -14.26 -3.64
CA ARG A 335 -32.81 -12.85 -3.36
C ARG A 335 -31.52 -12.04 -3.34
N LEU A 336 -30.48 -12.51 -2.66
CA LEU A 336 -29.17 -11.86 -2.59
C LEU A 336 -28.44 -11.85 -3.95
N ARG A 337 -28.60 -12.88 -4.76
CA ARG A 337 -28.10 -12.91 -6.16
C ARG A 337 -28.77 -11.85 -7.03
N ARG A 338 -30.09 -11.64 -6.89
CA ARG A 338 -30.81 -10.58 -7.61
C ARG A 338 -30.36 -9.17 -7.21
N LEU A 339 -29.93 -9.00 -5.96
CA LEU A 339 -29.37 -7.76 -5.46
C LEU A 339 -27.88 -7.58 -5.76
N HIS A 340 -27.24 -8.51 -6.49
CA HIS A 340 -25.78 -8.52 -6.73
C HIS A 340 -24.92 -8.54 -5.44
N VAL A 341 -25.48 -9.00 -4.32
CA VAL A 341 -24.76 -9.12 -3.04
C VAL A 341 -23.98 -10.44 -2.97
N PHE A 342 -24.48 -11.50 -3.61
CA PHE A 342 -23.85 -12.82 -3.55
C PHE A 342 -23.41 -13.30 -4.94
N GLU A 343 -22.10 -13.26 -5.19
CA GLU A 343 -21.49 -13.70 -6.44
C GLU A 343 -20.25 -14.56 -6.16
N ARG A 344 -20.03 -15.62 -6.94
CA ARG A 344 -18.84 -16.50 -6.84
C ARG A 344 -18.52 -17.00 -5.41
N ASN A 345 -19.56 -17.34 -4.64
CA ASN A 345 -19.46 -17.77 -3.24
C ASN A 345 -18.87 -16.71 -2.28
N ALA A 346 -19.01 -15.42 -2.61
CA ALA A 346 -18.64 -14.30 -1.77
C ALA A 346 -19.84 -13.36 -1.57
N VAL A 347 -20.01 -12.88 -0.34
CA VAL A 347 -21.05 -11.91 0.06
C VAL A 347 -20.43 -10.51 0.16
N ASP A 348 -21.02 -9.53 -0.53
CA ASP A 348 -20.59 -8.13 -0.55
C ASP A 348 -21.81 -7.19 -0.46
N PHE A 349 -22.23 -6.88 0.77
CA PHE A 349 -23.35 -5.93 1.02
C PHE A 349 -22.98 -4.47 0.76
N ILE A 350 -21.70 -4.14 0.76
CA ILE A 350 -21.22 -2.79 0.45
C ILE A 350 -21.25 -2.57 -1.07
N GLY A 351 -21.21 -3.66 -1.85
CA GLY A 351 -21.16 -3.63 -3.32
C GLY A 351 -19.81 -3.14 -3.82
N GLU A 352 -18.79 -3.25 -2.98
CA GLU A 352 -17.51 -2.64 -3.22
C GLU A 352 -16.91 -3.04 -4.58
N GLN A 353 -17.04 -4.30 -5.03
CA GLN A 353 -16.51 -4.71 -6.33
C GLN A 353 -17.34 -4.21 -7.52
N LEU A 354 -18.67 -4.22 -7.38
CA LEU A 354 -19.61 -3.80 -8.41
C LEU A 354 -19.51 -2.28 -8.64
N LEU A 355 -19.63 -1.51 -7.56
CA LEU A 355 -19.56 -0.06 -7.56
C LEU A 355 -18.15 0.41 -7.96
N TYR A 356 -17.08 -0.25 -7.47
CA TYR A 356 -15.72 0.02 -7.93
C TYR A 356 -15.55 -0.22 -9.42
N LYS A 357 -16.09 -1.31 -10.00
CA LYS A 357 -15.98 -1.54 -11.45
C LYS A 357 -16.68 -0.46 -12.27
N SER A 358 -17.82 0.04 -11.77
CA SER A 358 -18.55 1.16 -12.39
C SER A 358 -17.68 2.43 -12.34
N LEU A 359 -17.31 2.88 -11.15
CA LEU A 359 -16.52 4.10 -10.93
C LEU A 359 -15.13 4.05 -11.59
N SER A 360 -14.45 2.89 -11.50
CA SER A 360 -13.10 2.71 -12.06
C SER A 360 -13.06 2.89 -13.58
N ASN A 361 -14.15 2.56 -14.28
CA ASN A 361 -14.29 2.73 -15.72
C ASN A 361 -15.13 3.95 -16.12
N SER A 362 -15.49 4.81 -15.16
CA SER A 362 -16.36 5.97 -15.38
C SER A 362 -15.86 6.83 -16.55
N PRO A 363 -16.74 7.16 -17.52
CA PRO A 363 -16.45 8.08 -18.63
C PRO A 363 -15.95 9.45 -18.20
N SER A 364 -16.33 9.89 -17.00
CA SER A 364 -15.90 11.17 -16.42
C SER A 364 -14.38 11.34 -16.40
N LYS A 365 -13.62 10.24 -16.37
CA LYS A 365 -12.16 10.24 -16.46
C LYS A 365 -11.62 10.69 -17.80
N LEU A 366 -12.36 10.51 -18.90
CA LEU A 366 -11.98 11.03 -20.21
C LEU A 366 -11.92 12.57 -20.18
N LYS A 367 -12.90 13.21 -19.51
CA LYS A 367 -12.93 14.66 -19.26
C LYS A 367 -11.75 15.11 -18.37
N SER A 368 -11.40 14.32 -17.36
CA SER A 368 -10.22 14.57 -16.52
C SER A 368 -8.92 14.53 -17.32
N ILE A 369 -8.75 13.54 -18.21
CA ILE A 369 -7.57 13.41 -19.07
C ILE A 369 -7.40 14.66 -19.97
N VAL A 370 -8.48 15.10 -20.62
CA VAL A 370 -8.48 16.32 -21.44
C VAL A 370 -8.06 17.54 -20.62
N SER A 371 -8.61 17.70 -19.41
CA SER A 371 -8.29 18.82 -18.51
C SER A 371 -6.80 18.86 -18.14
N ILE A 372 -6.22 17.70 -17.83
CA ILE A 372 -4.79 17.57 -17.51
C ILE A 372 -3.92 17.90 -18.73
N ILE A 373 -4.23 17.33 -19.91
CA ILE A 373 -3.45 17.57 -21.14
C ILE A 373 -3.44 19.06 -21.47
N ASN A 374 -4.58 19.74 -21.39
CA ASN A 374 -4.68 21.16 -21.70
C ASN A 374 -3.84 22.00 -20.72
N ALA A 375 -3.86 21.66 -19.42
CA ALA A 375 -3.03 22.34 -18.42
C ALA A 375 -1.52 22.12 -18.63
N GLU A 376 -1.11 20.88 -18.91
CA GLU A 376 0.30 20.54 -19.18
C GLU A 376 0.78 21.17 -20.49
N ARG A 377 -0.05 21.15 -21.54
CA ARG A 377 0.24 21.78 -22.84
C ARG A 377 0.40 23.30 -22.72
N LYS A 378 -0.44 23.95 -21.92
CA LYS A 378 -0.32 25.40 -21.64
C LYS A 378 1.01 25.73 -20.96
N THR A 379 1.49 24.84 -20.09
CA THR A 379 2.72 25.03 -19.30
C THR A 379 3.97 24.74 -20.13
N LEU A 380 4.05 23.55 -20.74
CA LEU A 380 5.24 23.05 -21.44
C LEU A 380 5.30 23.42 -22.93
N LYS A 381 4.17 23.77 -23.54
CA LYS A 381 4.07 24.18 -24.96
C LYS A 381 4.74 23.16 -25.91
N ARG A 382 5.90 23.51 -26.48
CA ARG A 382 6.64 22.67 -27.44
C ARG A 382 7.43 21.55 -26.76
N ASP A 383 7.72 21.72 -25.48
CA ASP A 383 8.50 20.77 -24.69
C ASP A 383 7.61 19.67 -24.11
N LEU A 384 6.29 19.70 -24.34
CA LEU A 384 5.39 18.66 -23.84
C LEU A 384 5.78 17.28 -24.39
N ARG A 385 5.96 16.32 -23.48
CA ARG A 385 6.16 14.89 -23.75
C ARG A 385 5.26 14.11 -22.82
N CYS A 386 3.98 14.04 -23.21
CA CYS A 386 2.92 13.44 -22.42
C CYS A 386 2.61 12.02 -22.89
N VAL A 387 2.55 11.08 -21.95
CA VAL A 387 2.14 9.70 -22.21
C VAL A 387 0.90 9.36 -21.40
N ILE A 388 -0.07 8.70 -22.03
CA ILE A 388 -1.32 8.27 -21.41
C ILE A 388 -1.39 6.75 -21.49
N LEU A 389 -1.46 6.08 -20.34
CA LEU A 389 -1.44 4.62 -20.25
C LEU A 389 -2.77 4.10 -19.72
N THR A 390 -3.31 3.09 -20.41
CA THR A 390 -4.54 2.37 -20.04
C THR A 390 -4.40 0.87 -20.31
N ASP A 391 -5.35 0.06 -19.84
CA ASP A 391 -5.28 -1.40 -19.94
C ASP A 391 -5.86 -1.93 -21.27
N TYR A 392 -6.91 -1.29 -21.79
CA TYR A 392 -7.68 -1.82 -22.91
C TYR A 392 -7.59 -0.93 -24.16
N ILE A 393 -7.58 -1.55 -25.34
CA ILE A 393 -7.55 -0.83 -26.62
C ILE A 393 -8.96 -0.32 -27.00
N ARG A 394 -9.98 -1.19 -26.89
CA ARG A 394 -11.38 -0.95 -27.28
C ARG A 394 -11.56 -0.60 -28.76
N LYS A 395 -11.29 -1.59 -29.64
CA LYS A 395 -11.29 -1.44 -31.12
C LYS A 395 -12.63 -0.98 -31.68
N GLU A 396 -13.71 -1.25 -30.98
CA GLU A 396 -15.07 -0.86 -31.33
C GLU A 396 -15.27 0.67 -31.45
N PHE A 397 -14.44 1.49 -30.79
CA PHE A 397 -14.54 2.97 -30.86
C PHE A 397 -13.66 3.61 -31.94
N ILE A 398 -13.08 2.81 -32.85
CA ILE A 398 -12.19 3.35 -33.89
C ILE A 398 -12.92 4.26 -34.89
N ASN A 399 -14.16 3.92 -35.25
CA ASN A 399 -14.98 4.59 -36.26
C ASN A 399 -16.22 5.28 -35.66
N ILE A 400 -16.17 5.70 -34.40
CA ILE A 400 -17.26 6.45 -33.76
C ILE A 400 -17.45 7.83 -34.38
N LYS A 401 -18.70 8.24 -34.61
CA LYS A 401 -19.01 9.56 -35.16
C LYS A 401 -18.74 10.65 -34.13
N THR A 402 -18.41 11.85 -34.59
CA THR A 402 -18.12 13.01 -33.72
C THR A 402 -19.27 13.33 -32.75
N GLU A 403 -20.51 13.21 -33.21
CA GLU A 403 -21.73 13.44 -32.41
C GLU A 403 -21.93 12.40 -31.29
N GLU A 404 -21.33 11.21 -31.41
CA GLU A 404 -21.47 10.10 -30.48
C GLU A 404 -20.34 10.06 -29.44
N ILE A 405 -19.32 10.93 -29.56
CA ILE A 405 -18.14 10.93 -28.67
C ILE A 405 -18.53 11.22 -27.22
N GLU A 406 -19.49 12.10 -26.98
CA GLU A 406 -19.97 12.40 -25.63
C GLU A 406 -20.56 11.17 -24.93
N GLY A 407 -21.16 10.24 -25.68
CA GLY A 407 -21.79 9.02 -25.16
C GLY A 407 -20.85 7.84 -24.93
N ILE A 408 -19.53 8.02 -25.06
CA ILE A 408 -18.56 6.94 -24.82
C ILE A 408 -18.58 6.54 -23.34
N ASP A 409 -19.00 5.30 -23.08
CA ASP A 409 -19.23 4.75 -21.74
C ASP A 409 -18.03 3.98 -21.15
N LYS A 410 -16.89 3.94 -21.87
CA LYS A 410 -15.76 3.09 -21.53
C LYS A 410 -14.43 3.80 -21.66
N ILE A 411 -13.50 3.47 -20.75
CA ILE A 411 -12.11 3.89 -20.85
C ILE A 411 -11.28 2.89 -21.68
N GLY A 412 -10.39 3.42 -22.52
CA GLY A 412 -9.48 2.65 -23.35
C GLY A 412 -8.67 3.53 -24.30
N VAL A 413 -7.70 2.95 -25.02
CA VAL A 413 -6.81 3.68 -25.92
C VAL A 413 -7.60 4.48 -26.96
N LEU A 414 -8.57 3.84 -27.62
CA LEU A 414 -9.37 4.50 -28.65
C LEU A 414 -10.41 5.49 -28.07
N PRO A 415 -11.15 5.18 -27.00
CA PRO A 415 -11.93 6.17 -26.26
C PRO A 415 -11.15 7.44 -25.92
N ILE A 416 -9.96 7.29 -25.35
CA ILE A 416 -9.08 8.41 -24.99
C ILE A 416 -8.63 9.15 -26.26
N PHE A 417 -8.23 8.43 -27.31
CA PHE A 417 -7.84 9.03 -28.58
C PHE A 417 -8.95 9.90 -29.16
N GLN A 418 -10.19 9.40 -29.21
CA GLN A 418 -11.33 10.15 -29.76
C GLN A 418 -11.64 11.39 -28.91
N TYR A 419 -11.66 11.26 -27.58
CA TYR A 419 -11.90 12.39 -26.67
C TYR A 419 -10.82 13.46 -26.79
N VAL A 420 -9.53 13.06 -26.78
CA VAL A 420 -8.41 13.99 -26.89
C VAL A 420 -8.35 14.65 -28.27
N ARG A 421 -8.61 13.88 -29.35
CA ARG A 421 -8.68 14.41 -30.71
C ARG A 421 -9.79 15.46 -30.85
N HIS A 422 -10.93 15.25 -30.21
CA HIS A 422 -12.08 16.13 -30.33
C HIS A 422 -12.00 17.38 -29.44
N TYR A 423 -11.55 17.25 -28.19
CA TYR A 423 -11.61 18.31 -27.18
C TYR A 423 -10.29 19.03 -26.89
N CYS A 424 -9.14 18.51 -27.34
CA CYS A 424 -7.86 19.19 -27.15
C CYS A 424 -7.43 19.93 -28.42
N ASP A 425 -6.81 21.09 -28.23
CA ASP A 425 -6.18 21.84 -29.32
C ASP A 425 -5.03 21.06 -29.94
N LYS A 426 -4.77 21.25 -31.24
CA LYS A 426 -3.70 20.60 -32.02
C LYS A 426 -3.74 19.06 -31.99
N PRO A 427 -4.76 18.45 -32.62
CA PRO A 427 -4.84 17.01 -32.78
C PRO A 427 -3.66 16.44 -33.59
N GLU A 428 -2.98 17.24 -34.42
CA GLU A 428 -1.84 16.82 -35.23
C GLU A 428 -0.61 16.36 -34.43
N GLU A 429 -0.54 16.69 -33.13
CA GLU A 429 0.55 16.29 -32.22
C GLU A 429 0.24 14.99 -31.44
N LEU A 430 -0.89 14.33 -31.74
CA LEU A 430 -1.40 13.13 -31.09
C LEU A 430 -1.02 11.85 -31.85
N ALA A 431 -0.62 10.80 -31.13
CA ALA A 431 -0.43 9.47 -31.70
C ALA A 431 -0.92 8.36 -30.77
N VAL A 432 -1.22 7.21 -31.36
CA VAL A 432 -1.53 5.96 -30.65
C VAL A 432 -0.47 4.92 -30.94
N LEU A 433 0.05 4.27 -29.89
CA LEU A 433 0.96 3.14 -30.00
C LEU A 433 0.52 2.02 -29.06
N SER A 434 0.01 0.94 -29.64
CA SER A 434 -0.36 -0.28 -28.93
C SER A 434 0.12 -1.51 -29.70
N GLY A 435 0.10 -2.68 -29.06
CA GLY A 435 0.57 -3.93 -29.69
C GLY A 435 -0.21 -4.37 -30.93
N SER A 436 -1.35 -3.75 -31.24
CA SER A 436 -2.18 -4.12 -32.41
C SER A 436 -2.75 -2.95 -33.21
N ILE A 437 -2.58 -1.72 -32.74
CA ILE A 437 -3.07 -0.50 -33.39
C ILE A 437 -2.01 0.58 -33.23
N VAL A 438 -1.65 1.20 -34.34
CA VAL A 438 -0.79 2.39 -34.41
C VAL A 438 -1.52 3.44 -35.25
N ILE A 439 -1.68 4.64 -34.69
CA ILE A 439 -2.35 5.78 -35.37
C ILE A 439 -1.40 6.97 -35.32
N ILE A 440 -1.17 7.59 -36.47
CA ILE A 440 -0.38 8.82 -36.62
C ILE A 440 -1.15 9.85 -37.43
N HIS A 441 -0.82 11.13 -37.26
CA HIS A 441 -1.36 12.19 -38.10
C HIS A 441 -0.53 12.36 -39.39
N GLN A 442 -1.15 12.72 -40.51
CA GLN A 442 -0.50 12.85 -41.81
C GLN A 442 0.63 13.89 -41.85
N SER A 443 0.58 14.90 -40.97
CA SER A 443 1.60 15.96 -40.90
C SER A 443 2.99 15.43 -40.55
N ILE A 444 3.09 14.28 -39.86
CA ILE A 444 4.36 13.71 -39.43
C ILE A 444 4.93 12.68 -40.42
N LEU A 445 4.25 12.41 -41.54
CA LEU A 445 4.70 11.41 -42.52
C LEU A 445 6.09 11.71 -43.10
N ARG A 446 6.40 12.98 -43.39
CA ARG A 446 7.72 13.36 -43.91
C ARG A 446 8.85 13.04 -42.91
N HIS A 447 8.57 13.20 -41.62
CA HIS A 447 9.52 12.88 -40.55
C HIS A 447 9.60 11.38 -40.29
N PHE A 448 8.49 10.66 -40.47
CA PHE A 448 8.45 9.20 -40.43
C PHE A 448 9.31 8.59 -41.55
N GLU A 449 9.13 9.07 -42.79
CA GLU A 449 9.88 8.62 -43.97
C GLU A 449 11.38 8.90 -43.87
N ALA A 450 11.76 9.98 -43.18
CA ALA A 450 13.16 10.29 -42.90
C ALA A 450 13.85 9.29 -41.96
N ILE A 451 13.08 8.53 -41.16
CA ILE A 451 13.60 7.48 -40.25
C ILE A 451 13.60 6.12 -40.95
N GLU A 452 12.52 5.78 -41.66
CA GLU A 452 12.35 4.49 -42.35
C GLU A 452 11.45 4.67 -43.58
N SER A 453 11.77 3.99 -44.69
CA SER A 453 10.95 4.05 -45.92
C SER A 453 9.50 3.62 -45.67
N LEU A 454 8.56 4.36 -46.25
CA LEU A 454 7.13 4.07 -46.20
C LEU A 454 6.74 2.77 -46.92
N ASP A 455 7.60 2.25 -47.80
CA ASP A 455 7.35 0.99 -48.53
C ASP A 455 7.14 -0.21 -47.60
N TYR A 456 7.72 -0.17 -46.40
CA TYR A 456 7.58 -1.21 -45.38
C TYR A 456 6.25 -1.15 -44.62
N PHE A 457 5.41 -0.14 -44.87
CA PHE A 457 4.19 0.12 -44.12
C PHE A 457 2.97 0.27 -45.03
N SER A 458 1.82 -0.16 -44.52
CA SER A 458 0.50 0.16 -45.04
C SER A 458 -0.04 1.33 -44.25
N LEU A 459 -0.38 2.41 -44.95
CA LEU A 459 -1.05 3.57 -44.40
C LEU A 459 -2.48 3.59 -44.94
N SER A 460 -3.47 3.52 -44.06
CA SER A 460 -4.88 3.66 -44.43
C SER A 460 -5.54 4.75 -43.60
N PRO A 461 -6.21 5.75 -44.22
CA PRO A 461 -6.88 6.81 -43.49
C PRO A 461 -8.03 6.28 -42.62
N LEU A 462 -8.28 6.94 -41.50
CA LEU A 462 -9.46 6.68 -40.68
C LEU A 462 -10.72 7.18 -41.41
N GLN A 463 -11.83 6.45 -41.27
CA GLN A 463 -13.08 6.80 -41.94
C GLN A 463 -13.69 8.12 -41.45
N ILE A 464 -13.42 8.49 -40.18
CA ILE A 464 -13.99 9.69 -39.56
C ILE A 464 -13.14 10.93 -39.88
N ASP A 465 -11.84 10.74 -40.09
CA ASP A 465 -10.87 11.82 -40.20
C ASP A 465 -9.66 11.35 -41.01
N GLU A 466 -9.65 11.72 -42.30
CA GLU A 466 -8.61 11.31 -43.24
C GLU A 466 -7.21 11.84 -42.86
N SER A 467 -7.14 12.84 -41.98
CA SER A 467 -5.87 13.37 -41.49
C SER A 467 -5.13 12.39 -40.58
N PHE A 468 -5.83 11.40 -40.00
CA PHE A 468 -5.23 10.34 -39.20
C PHE A 468 -5.15 9.03 -39.99
N LEU A 469 -4.00 8.38 -39.87
CA LEU A 469 -3.64 7.19 -40.63
C LEU A 469 -3.37 6.01 -39.69
N LEU A 470 -3.98 4.86 -40.01
CA LEU A 470 -3.62 3.58 -39.43
C LEU A 470 -2.35 3.06 -40.09
N VAL A 471 -1.39 2.66 -39.26
CA VAL A 471 -0.10 2.13 -39.70
C VAL A 471 -0.07 0.62 -39.44
N ALA A 472 0.17 -0.17 -40.49
CA ALA A 472 0.39 -1.61 -40.39
C ALA A 472 1.68 -2.02 -41.10
N SER A 473 2.56 -2.79 -40.45
CA SER A 473 3.81 -3.24 -41.07
C SER A 473 3.55 -4.30 -42.15
N LYS A 474 4.14 -4.12 -43.34
CA LYS A 474 4.04 -5.03 -44.50
C LYS A 474 5.25 -5.96 -44.67
N GLY A 475 6.32 -5.76 -43.91
CA GLY A 475 7.55 -6.54 -44.01
C GLY A 475 8.41 -6.52 -42.74
N LYS A 476 9.71 -6.76 -42.88
CA LYS A 476 10.71 -6.61 -41.82
C LYS A 476 11.43 -5.27 -42.00
N PRO A 477 10.91 -4.15 -41.46
CA PRO A 477 11.61 -2.87 -41.49
C PRO A 477 12.93 -2.96 -40.71
N LYS A 478 13.89 -2.08 -41.01
CA LYS A 478 15.16 -2.02 -40.28
C LYS A 478 14.92 -1.57 -38.84
N ASN A 479 14.11 -0.53 -38.66
CA ASN A 479 13.65 -0.08 -37.34
C ASN A 479 12.26 -0.63 -37.01
N SER A 480 12.06 -1.05 -35.75
CA SER A 480 10.71 -1.42 -35.29
C SER A 480 9.80 -0.19 -35.25
N ILE A 481 8.50 -0.38 -35.46
CA ILE A 481 7.51 0.71 -35.38
C ILE A 481 7.55 1.43 -34.02
N VAL A 482 7.84 0.70 -32.94
CA VAL A 482 8.01 1.26 -31.60
C VAL A 482 9.19 2.24 -31.56
N SER A 483 10.33 1.87 -32.15
CA SER A 483 11.52 2.74 -32.22
C SER A 483 11.26 4.00 -33.03
N ILE A 484 10.60 3.90 -34.18
CA ILE A 484 10.25 5.06 -35.04
C ILE A 484 9.36 6.05 -34.28
N ILE A 485 8.27 5.56 -33.67
CA ILE A 485 7.35 6.40 -32.91
C ILE A 485 8.03 7.00 -31.67
N THR A 486 8.93 6.26 -31.02
CA THR A 486 9.71 6.77 -29.88
C THR A 486 10.59 7.94 -30.30
N GLN A 487 11.31 7.83 -31.42
CA GLN A 487 12.15 8.90 -31.92
C GLN A 487 11.34 10.14 -32.32
N LEU A 488 10.18 9.96 -32.98
CA LEU A 488 9.26 11.05 -33.31
C LEU A 488 8.66 11.72 -32.07
N PHE A 489 8.45 10.95 -31.00
CA PHE A 489 8.01 11.46 -29.70
C PHE A 489 9.12 12.26 -29.02
N GLU A 490 10.33 11.73 -28.91
CA GLU A 490 11.47 12.41 -28.27
C GLU A 490 11.80 13.74 -28.96
N THR A 491 11.84 13.74 -30.30
CA THR A 491 12.06 14.95 -31.11
C THR A 491 10.90 15.95 -31.05
N GLY A 492 9.70 15.55 -30.59
CA GLY A 492 8.58 16.45 -30.31
C GLY A 492 7.63 16.71 -31.47
N TYR A 493 7.72 15.91 -32.53
CA TYR A 493 6.69 15.84 -33.57
C TYR A 493 5.40 15.21 -33.03
N ILE A 494 5.56 14.24 -32.13
CA ILE A 494 4.47 13.69 -31.31
C ILE A 494 4.67 14.23 -29.90
N ARG A 495 3.65 14.86 -29.32
CA ARG A 495 3.71 15.41 -27.94
C ARG A 495 2.78 14.71 -26.97
N VAL A 496 1.74 14.07 -27.48
CA VAL A 496 0.84 13.24 -26.69
C VAL A 496 0.80 11.84 -27.31
N LEU A 497 1.22 10.85 -26.54
CA LEU A 497 1.23 9.45 -26.95
C LEU A 497 0.28 8.64 -26.07
N ILE A 498 -0.71 7.98 -26.67
CA ILE A 498 -1.62 7.08 -25.97
C ILE A 498 -1.21 5.65 -26.26
N GLY A 499 -1.14 4.81 -25.23
CA GLY A 499 -0.86 3.39 -25.43
C GLY A 499 -1.32 2.49 -24.30
N THR A 500 -1.10 1.20 -24.51
CA THR A 500 -1.40 0.20 -23.50
C THR A 500 -0.26 0.05 -22.52
N LYS A 501 -0.59 -0.24 -21.26
CA LYS A 501 0.38 -0.61 -20.23
C LYS A 501 1.28 -1.77 -20.66
N SER A 502 0.75 -2.76 -21.38
CA SER A 502 1.53 -3.94 -21.82
C SER A 502 2.66 -3.61 -22.80
N LEU A 503 2.55 -2.52 -23.57
CA LEU A 503 3.55 -2.15 -24.57
C LEU A 503 4.41 -0.98 -24.10
N LEU A 504 3.78 0.08 -23.60
CA LEU A 504 4.47 1.31 -23.17
C LEU A 504 4.73 1.34 -21.66
N GLY A 505 4.02 0.52 -20.88
CA GLY A 505 4.27 0.38 -19.44
C GLY A 505 5.41 -0.58 -19.11
N GLU A 506 5.69 -1.58 -19.96
CA GLU A 506 6.74 -2.60 -19.78
C GLU A 506 7.73 -2.60 -20.96
N GLY A 507 9.04 -2.62 -20.69
CA GLY A 507 10.09 -2.69 -21.74
C GLY A 507 10.33 -1.45 -22.64
N TRP A 508 9.54 -0.37 -22.58
CA TRP A 508 9.71 0.83 -23.43
C TRP A 508 10.57 1.95 -22.83
N ASP A 509 11.65 2.37 -23.50
CA ASP A 509 12.53 3.45 -23.01
C ASP A 509 12.29 4.75 -23.78
N ALA A 510 11.87 5.80 -23.07
CA ALA A 510 11.73 7.16 -23.60
C ALA A 510 12.02 8.16 -22.47
N PRO A 511 13.29 8.56 -22.26
CA PRO A 511 13.67 9.45 -21.17
C PRO A 511 13.05 10.84 -21.26
N SER A 512 12.57 11.26 -22.42
CA SER A 512 11.96 12.59 -22.63
C SER A 512 10.61 12.80 -21.94
N ILE A 513 9.93 11.74 -21.46
CA ILE A 513 8.59 11.82 -20.84
C ILE A 513 8.60 12.76 -19.64
N ASN A 514 7.89 13.89 -19.70
CA ASN A 514 7.80 14.85 -18.59
C ASN A 514 6.40 14.95 -17.96
N SER A 515 5.42 14.27 -18.55
CA SER A 515 4.06 14.15 -18.04
C SER A 515 3.52 12.75 -18.29
N LEU A 516 3.08 12.05 -17.26
CA LEU A 516 2.51 10.71 -17.35
C LEU A 516 1.10 10.70 -16.77
N ILE A 517 0.12 10.22 -17.52
CA ILE A 517 -1.26 10.04 -17.05
C ILE A 517 -1.54 8.53 -16.95
N LEU A 518 -1.80 8.07 -15.73
CA LEU A 518 -2.21 6.71 -15.44
C LEU A 518 -3.74 6.65 -15.45
N ALA A 519 -4.30 6.32 -16.62
CA ALA A 519 -5.74 6.34 -16.83
C ALA A 519 -6.45 5.10 -16.28
N SER A 520 -5.73 4.00 -16.05
CA SER A 520 -6.33 2.74 -15.59
C SER A 520 -5.92 2.31 -14.18
N PHE A 521 -6.82 1.57 -13.54
CA PHE A 521 -6.78 1.24 -12.12
C PHE A 521 -6.61 -0.24 -11.84
N ILE A 522 -6.24 -1.07 -12.81
CA ILE A 522 -6.24 -2.54 -12.63
C ILE A 522 -4.82 -3.08 -12.31
N GLY A 523 -3.79 -2.25 -12.41
CA GLY A 523 -2.41 -2.67 -12.14
C GLY A 523 -2.08 -2.92 -10.66
N SER A 524 -1.17 -3.87 -10.41
CA SER A 524 -0.50 -4.05 -9.12
C SER A 524 0.38 -2.84 -8.76
N PHE A 525 0.65 -2.64 -7.47
CA PHE A 525 1.57 -1.62 -6.92
C PHE A 525 2.88 -1.54 -7.69
N VAL A 526 3.51 -2.70 -7.86
CA VAL A 526 4.75 -2.91 -8.60
C VAL A 526 4.68 -2.32 -10.00
N SER A 527 3.62 -2.67 -10.74
CA SER A 527 3.48 -2.24 -12.13
C SER A 527 3.28 -0.73 -12.26
N SER A 528 2.59 -0.10 -11.30
CA SER A 528 2.43 1.35 -11.25
C SER A 528 3.74 2.06 -10.91
N ASN A 529 4.54 1.50 -9.98
CA ASN A 529 5.88 2.00 -9.66
C ASN A 529 6.84 1.93 -10.85
N GLN A 530 6.79 0.84 -11.63
CA GLN A 530 7.58 0.68 -12.86
C GLN A 530 7.18 1.71 -13.94
N MET A 531 5.87 1.93 -14.14
CA MET A 531 5.37 2.96 -15.07
C MET A 531 5.80 4.37 -14.64
N ARG A 532 5.66 4.71 -13.34
CA ARG A 532 6.15 5.97 -12.76
C ARG A 532 7.64 6.15 -13.00
N GLY A 533 8.42 5.08 -12.80
CA GLY A 533 9.87 5.02 -13.02
C GLY A 533 10.35 5.42 -14.42
N ARG A 534 9.47 5.41 -15.44
CA ARG A 534 9.80 5.87 -16.80
C ARG A 534 9.75 7.39 -16.93
N ALA A 535 8.71 8.01 -16.36
CA ALA A 535 8.53 9.46 -16.42
C ALA A 535 9.61 10.23 -15.65
N ILE A 536 10.21 9.61 -14.63
CA ILE A 536 11.18 10.26 -13.75
C ILE A 536 12.64 10.07 -14.18
N ARG A 537 12.90 9.42 -15.31
CA ARG A 537 14.27 9.27 -15.83
C ARG A 537 14.88 10.63 -16.18
N LYS A 538 16.19 10.76 -16.03
CA LYS A 538 16.93 11.90 -16.56
C LYS A 538 16.86 11.90 -18.08
N ASP A 539 16.63 13.07 -18.66
CA ASP A 539 16.80 13.32 -20.09
C ASP A 539 18.14 14.06 -20.29
N ALA A 540 19.01 13.53 -21.15
CA ALA A 540 20.31 14.12 -21.44
C ALA A 540 20.18 15.45 -22.18
N ASP A 541 19.18 15.56 -23.06
CA ASP A 541 18.91 16.76 -23.85
C ASP A 541 18.15 17.82 -23.03
N SER A 542 17.54 17.42 -21.91
CA SER A 542 16.75 18.28 -21.02
C SER A 542 17.12 18.07 -19.54
N PRO A 543 18.25 18.61 -19.05
CA PRO A 543 18.73 18.37 -17.69
C PRO A 543 17.81 18.95 -16.59
N ASN A 544 17.02 19.99 -16.92
CA ASN A 544 16.06 20.61 -16.01
C ASN A 544 14.66 19.98 -16.07
N LYS A 545 14.54 18.82 -16.73
CA LYS A 545 13.29 18.09 -16.85
C LYS A 545 12.72 17.78 -15.47
N THR A 546 11.41 17.93 -15.34
CA THR A 546 10.63 17.47 -14.19
C THR A 546 9.58 16.47 -14.64
N GLY A 547 9.28 15.48 -13.81
CA GLY A 547 8.22 14.49 -14.08
C GLY A 547 6.95 14.79 -13.31
N ASN A 548 5.85 15.12 -13.99
CA ASN A 548 4.53 15.14 -13.37
C ASN A 548 3.83 13.81 -13.64
N ILE A 549 3.36 13.14 -12.58
CA ILE A 549 2.64 11.87 -12.68
C ILE A 549 1.22 12.05 -12.17
N TRP A 550 0.26 11.86 -13.07
CA TRP A 550 -1.15 12.07 -12.82
C TRP A 550 -1.85 10.73 -12.60
N HIS A 551 -2.50 10.63 -11.44
CA HIS A 551 -3.42 9.56 -11.09
C HIS A 551 -4.84 10.11 -11.19
N LEU A 552 -5.74 9.38 -11.80
CA LEU A 552 -7.16 9.73 -11.79
C LEU A 552 -7.82 9.15 -10.54
N ALA A 553 -8.97 9.64 -10.11
CA ALA A 553 -9.80 8.96 -9.12
C ALA A 553 -11.26 9.40 -9.28
N CYS A 554 -12.20 8.49 -9.51
CA CYS A 554 -13.62 8.80 -9.44
C CYS A 554 -14.10 8.72 -7.99
N VAL A 555 -14.69 9.80 -7.48
CA VAL A 555 -15.15 9.88 -6.09
C VAL A 555 -16.56 9.31 -5.96
N ASP A 556 -16.78 8.41 -5.01
CA ASP A 556 -18.13 7.94 -4.69
C ASP A 556 -18.90 9.06 -3.96
N PRO A 557 -20.01 9.59 -4.53
CA PRO A 557 -20.77 10.68 -3.92
C PRO A 557 -21.46 10.29 -2.60
N THR A 558 -21.63 8.98 -2.38
CA THR A 558 -22.32 8.44 -1.21
C THR A 558 -21.35 8.04 -0.08
N ASP A 559 -20.05 8.29 -0.25
CA ASP A 559 -19.01 8.05 0.75
C ASP A 559 -18.15 9.30 0.97
N LEU A 560 -18.11 9.79 2.21
CA LEU A 560 -17.34 10.99 2.56
C LEU A 560 -15.82 10.78 2.43
N ASP A 561 -15.35 9.54 2.62
CA ASP A 561 -13.93 9.19 2.51
C ASP A 561 -13.51 8.90 1.05
N GLY A 562 -14.44 9.07 0.09
CA GLY A 562 -14.26 9.01 -1.35
C GLY A 562 -14.44 7.63 -2.00
N GLY A 563 -14.73 6.60 -1.19
CA GLY A 563 -15.05 5.24 -1.63
C GLY A 563 -13.83 4.37 -1.99
N ARG A 564 -14.11 3.12 -2.37
CA ARG A 564 -13.08 2.08 -2.59
C ARG A 564 -12.03 2.43 -3.64
N GLU A 565 -12.39 3.20 -4.66
CA GLU A 565 -11.41 3.62 -5.68
C GLU A 565 -10.31 4.47 -5.08
N LEU A 566 -10.69 5.43 -4.23
CA LEU A 566 -9.75 6.26 -3.52
C LEU A 566 -8.94 5.46 -2.51
N ASP A 567 -9.53 4.49 -1.81
CA ASP A 567 -8.78 3.63 -0.88
C ASP A 567 -7.76 2.75 -1.60
N THR A 568 -8.11 2.21 -2.76
CA THR A 568 -7.18 1.47 -3.63
C THR A 568 -6.02 2.37 -4.07
N LEU A 569 -6.31 3.63 -4.38
CA LEU A 569 -5.29 4.61 -4.71
C LEU A 569 -4.42 4.97 -3.49
N LYS A 570 -5.01 5.20 -2.32
CA LYS A 570 -4.29 5.52 -1.06
C LYS A 570 -3.27 4.44 -0.74
N ARG A 571 -3.67 3.16 -0.82
CA ARG A 571 -2.77 2.02 -0.66
C ARG A 571 -1.60 2.12 -1.65
N ARG A 572 -1.86 2.36 -2.94
CA ARG A 572 -0.78 2.45 -3.95
C ARG A 572 0.31 3.45 -3.61
N PHE A 573 -0.08 4.58 -3.04
CA PHE A 573 0.85 5.61 -2.64
C PHE A 573 1.78 5.18 -1.50
N GLU A 574 1.48 4.12 -0.75
CA GLU A 574 2.38 3.56 0.28
C GLU A 574 3.69 3.03 -0.34
N ALA A 575 3.66 2.59 -1.60
CA ALA A 575 4.86 2.19 -2.32
C ALA A 575 5.62 3.37 -2.98
N PHE A 576 5.04 4.58 -2.98
CA PHE A 576 5.55 5.71 -3.76
C PHE A 576 6.22 6.74 -2.87
N VAL A 577 7.55 6.73 -2.86
CA VAL A 577 8.36 7.78 -2.21
C VAL A 577 8.33 9.05 -3.07
N GLY A 578 8.04 10.19 -2.45
CA GLY A 578 8.06 11.51 -3.10
C GLY A 578 8.08 12.66 -2.11
N VAL A 579 8.20 13.89 -2.60
CA VAL A 579 8.24 15.08 -1.74
C VAL A 579 6.83 15.51 -1.33
N THR A 580 6.71 15.95 -0.08
CA THR A 580 5.44 16.40 0.51
C THR A 580 5.01 17.78 0.01
N ASN A 581 3.69 18.01 0.01
CA ASN A 581 3.07 19.30 -0.28
C ASN A 581 2.92 20.19 0.97
N SER A 582 3.61 19.86 2.07
CA SER A 582 3.63 20.68 3.29
C SER A 582 4.47 21.95 3.13
N THR A 583 4.30 22.88 4.06
CA THR A 583 5.07 24.14 4.15
C THR A 583 6.58 23.89 4.30
N ILE A 584 6.94 22.84 5.05
CA ILE A 584 8.31 22.34 5.15
C ILE A 584 8.37 21.05 4.35
N PRO A 585 9.05 21.01 3.18
CA PRO A 585 9.12 19.81 2.37
C PRO A 585 10.04 18.78 3.04
N PHE A 586 9.59 17.53 3.05
CA PHE A 586 10.37 16.33 3.39
C PHE A 586 9.96 15.21 2.44
N ILE A 587 10.74 14.14 2.38
CA ILE A 587 10.45 13.01 1.50
C ILE A 587 9.81 11.90 2.33
N SER A 588 8.65 11.43 1.90
CA SER A 588 7.95 10.31 2.51
C SER A 588 7.19 9.49 1.46
N ASN A 589 6.77 8.29 1.85
CA ASN A 589 5.73 7.56 1.12
C ASN A 589 4.33 7.96 1.61
N GLY A 590 3.30 7.36 1.01
CA GLY A 590 1.91 7.48 1.43
C GLY A 590 1.14 8.60 0.74
N PHE A 591 -0.19 8.48 0.75
CA PHE A 591 -1.10 9.43 0.12
C PHE A 591 -1.13 10.79 0.85
N GLU A 592 -0.87 10.77 2.16
CA GLU A 592 -0.87 11.93 3.04
C GLU A 592 0.15 12.99 2.62
N ARG A 593 1.22 12.60 1.92
CA ARG A 593 2.23 13.54 1.39
C ARG A 593 1.65 14.55 0.41
N LEU A 594 0.54 14.21 -0.26
CA LEU A 594 -0.14 15.11 -1.17
C LEU A 594 -0.88 16.24 -0.45
N ASN A 595 -1.06 16.12 0.88
CA ASN A 595 -1.80 17.06 1.73
C ASN A 595 -3.25 17.25 1.27
N ILE A 596 -3.88 16.18 0.77
CA ILE A 596 -5.30 16.12 0.41
C ILE A 596 -6.12 15.87 1.69
N PRO A 597 -7.29 16.52 1.86
CA PRO A 597 -8.17 16.25 3.01
C PRO A 597 -8.60 14.78 3.11
N ASP A 598 -8.80 14.30 4.33
CA ASP A 598 -9.24 12.92 4.59
C ASP A 598 -10.65 12.66 4.02
N GLU A 599 -11.54 13.64 4.16
CA GLU A 599 -12.89 13.66 3.58
C GLU A 599 -12.88 14.46 2.27
N ILE A 600 -13.43 13.90 1.19
CA ILE A 600 -13.52 14.54 -0.14
C ILE A 600 -14.98 14.62 -0.60
N PRO A 601 -15.76 15.60 -0.07
CA PRO A 601 -17.10 15.84 -0.57
C PRO A 601 -17.08 16.28 -2.03
N VAL A 602 -18.08 15.83 -2.79
CA VAL A 602 -18.23 16.10 -4.23
C VAL A 602 -18.19 17.59 -4.56
N GLU A 603 -18.73 18.43 -3.68
CA GLU A 603 -18.76 19.89 -3.83
C GLU A 603 -17.36 20.53 -3.90
N PHE A 604 -16.37 19.93 -3.24
CA PHE A 604 -15.00 20.47 -3.17
C PHE A 604 -14.08 19.97 -4.29
N ILE A 605 -14.52 18.99 -5.08
CA ILE A 605 -13.69 18.36 -6.13
C ILE A 605 -13.14 19.38 -7.13
N ASP A 606 -13.97 20.32 -7.60
CA ASP A 606 -13.56 21.29 -8.61
C ASP A 606 -12.49 22.25 -8.06
N ALA A 607 -12.68 22.72 -6.82
CA ALA A 607 -11.71 23.57 -6.13
C ALA A 607 -10.40 22.81 -5.85
N LEU A 608 -10.47 21.54 -5.47
CA LEU A 608 -9.30 20.68 -5.26
C LEU A 608 -8.53 20.49 -6.57
N ASN A 609 -9.21 20.12 -7.66
CA ASN A 609 -8.58 19.94 -8.97
C ASN A 609 -7.95 21.23 -9.48
N GLU A 610 -8.61 22.37 -9.35
CA GLU A 610 -8.01 23.67 -9.69
C GLU A 610 -6.73 23.93 -8.90
N SER A 611 -6.74 23.64 -7.59
CA SER A 611 -5.56 23.83 -6.76
C SER A 611 -4.42 22.90 -7.18
N THR A 612 -4.73 21.63 -7.49
CA THR A 612 -3.78 20.63 -7.97
C THR A 612 -3.16 21.04 -9.30
N LEU A 613 -3.98 21.46 -10.28
CA LEU A 613 -3.51 21.96 -11.58
C LEU A 613 -2.61 23.20 -11.41
N LYS A 614 -3.00 24.15 -10.55
CA LYS A 614 -2.18 25.34 -10.25
C LYS A 614 -0.82 24.95 -9.65
N VAL A 615 -0.77 23.98 -8.74
CA VAL A 615 0.50 23.48 -8.16
C VAL A 615 1.32 22.76 -9.22
N ALA A 616 0.72 21.93 -10.06
CA ALA A 616 1.41 21.15 -11.09
C ALA A 616 2.12 22.02 -12.14
N THR A 617 1.62 23.23 -12.40
CA THR A 617 2.29 24.19 -13.30
C THR A 617 3.62 24.70 -12.74
N LYS A 618 3.83 24.65 -11.42
CA LYS A 618 5.01 25.21 -10.74
C LYS A 618 6.17 24.21 -10.67
N ARG A 619 6.62 23.75 -11.83
CA ARG A 619 7.65 22.71 -11.98
C ARG A 619 9.00 23.06 -11.34
N ILE A 620 9.42 24.33 -11.40
CA ILE A 620 10.67 24.81 -10.77
C ILE A 620 10.62 24.60 -9.24
N LEU A 621 9.47 24.89 -8.61
CA LEU A 621 9.30 24.67 -7.18
C LEU A 621 9.42 23.19 -6.79
N THR A 622 9.04 22.26 -7.67
CA THR A 622 9.23 20.83 -7.43
C THR A 622 10.72 20.50 -7.30
N THR A 623 11.56 21.03 -8.18
CA THR A 623 13.02 20.88 -8.10
C THR A 623 13.59 21.47 -6.81
N GLU A 624 13.19 22.68 -6.45
CA GLU A 624 13.62 23.32 -5.20
C GLU A 624 13.19 22.52 -3.95
N LYS A 625 11.96 21.98 -3.96
CA LYS A 625 11.44 21.13 -2.88
C LYS A 625 12.27 19.86 -2.73
N TRP A 626 12.63 19.20 -3.81
CA TRP A 626 13.53 18.04 -3.78
C TRP A 626 14.90 18.41 -3.21
N ASN A 627 15.54 19.46 -3.71
CA ASN A 627 16.85 19.90 -3.22
C ASN A 627 16.83 20.22 -1.71
N ASN A 628 15.80 20.94 -1.24
CA ASN A 628 15.62 21.29 0.16
C ASN A 628 15.32 20.09 1.06
N ALA A 629 14.55 19.10 0.56
CA ALA A 629 14.18 17.92 1.32
C ALA A 629 15.33 16.90 1.39
N ILE A 630 16.09 16.74 0.29
CA ILE A 630 17.26 15.86 0.22
C ILE A 630 18.34 16.34 1.21
N GLY A 631 18.66 17.64 1.22
CA GLY A 631 19.72 18.20 2.06
C GLY A 631 19.50 18.06 3.57
N LYS A 632 18.30 17.68 4.01
CA LYS A 632 17.97 17.47 5.43
C LYS A 632 18.17 16.04 5.92
N GLY A 633 18.38 15.07 5.02
CA GLY A 633 18.48 13.67 5.40
C GLY A 633 19.53 12.86 4.64
N THR A 634 19.87 11.71 5.20
CA THR A 634 20.93 10.81 4.77
C THR A 634 20.45 9.38 4.52
N LYS A 635 19.35 8.92 5.13
CA LYS A 635 18.82 7.56 4.94
C LYS A 635 17.29 7.49 5.00
N LEU A 636 16.71 6.50 4.31
CA LEU A 636 15.29 6.15 4.48
C LEU A 636 15.11 5.39 5.81
N THR A 637 14.17 5.83 6.63
CA THR A 637 13.82 5.17 7.90
C THR A 637 12.34 4.79 7.91
N LYS A 638 12.02 3.56 8.32
CA LYS A 638 10.65 3.12 8.55
C LYS A 638 10.17 3.63 9.91
N GLU A 639 8.97 4.18 9.95
CA GLU A 639 8.31 4.69 11.16
C GLU A 639 6.91 4.11 11.26
N VAL A 640 6.48 3.76 12.47
CA VAL A 640 5.08 3.39 12.72
C VAL A 640 4.35 4.63 13.21
N LYS A 641 3.30 5.02 12.50
CA LYS A 641 2.44 6.16 12.81
C LYS A 641 1.09 5.65 13.30
N VAL A 642 0.74 6.00 14.54
CA VAL A 642 -0.57 5.74 15.14
C VAL A 642 -1.47 6.94 14.90
N LEU A 643 -2.59 6.73 14.21
CA LEU A 643 -3.50 7.79 13.76
C LEU A 643 -4.48 8.18 14.88
N HIS A 644 -4.67 9.50 15.09
CA HIS A 644 -5.60 9.99 16.11
C HIS A 644 -7.06 10.04 15.60
N GLN A 645 -7.92 9.14 16.10
CA GLN A 645 -9.31 8.92 15.63
C GLN A 645 -10.39 9.91 16.13
N GLY A 646 -10.05 11.18 16.32
CA GLY A 646 -11.06 12.18 16.71
C GLY A 646 -12.02 12.50 15.56
N LYS A 647 -13.31 12.14 15.65
CA LYS A 647 -14.41 12.48 14.69
C LYS A 647 -14.68 13.99 14.49
N ARG A 648 -13.79 14.87 14.92
CA ARG A 648 -13.88 16.31 14.66
C ARG A 648 -12.50 16.76 14.20
N PRO A 649 -12.38 17.41 13.03
CA PRO A 649 -11.16 18.12 12.73
C PRO A 649 -10.88 19.08 13.86
N TYR A 650 -9.67 19.03 14.41
CA TYR A 650 -9.10 19.97 15.39
C TYR A 650 -8.90 21.36 14.74
N LYS A 651 -9.91 21.86 14.01
CA LYS A 651 -9.95 23.15 13.32
C LYS A 651 -10.86 24.17 14.03
N ARG A 652 -11.30 23.87 15.26
CA ARG A 652 -11.95 24.87 16.13
C ARG A 652 -11.44 24.90 17.56
N GLN A 653 -10.17 24.55 17.76
CA GLN A 653 -9.39 25.02 18.90
C GLN A 653 -7.95 25.19 18.42
N LYS A 654 -7.48 26.42 18.47
CA LYS A 654 -6.10 26.81 18.18
C LYS A 654 -5.14 25.85 18.90
N GLN A 655 -4.01 25.58 18.25
CA GLN A 655 -2.80 25.04 18.85
C GLN A 655 -2.61 25.57 20.27
N ILE A 656 -2.85 24.72 21.27
CA ILE A 656 -2.49 25.01 22.65
C ILE A 656 -1.85 23.72 23.13
N TYR A 657 -0.54 23.80 23.41
CA TYR A 657 0.26 22.68 23.86
C TYR A 657 -0.45 21.98 25.03
N TYR A 658 -0.37 20.66 25.10
CA TYR A 658 -0.91 19.85 26.20
C TYR A 658 -0.50 20.37 27.60
N PHE A 659 0.66 21.02 27.68
CA PHE A 659 1.14 21.74 28.86
C PHE A 659 0.31 23.00 29.18
N ASP A 660 -0.10 23.74 28.15
CA ASP A 660 -0.88 24.95 28.28
C ASP A 660 -2.34 24.67 28.66
N VAL A 661 -2.97 23.59 28.21
CA VAL A 661 -4.33 23.24 28.70
C VAL A 661 -4.31 22.94 30.20
N LEU A 662 -3.32 22.18 30.68
CA LEU A 662 -3.15 21.94 32.11
C LEU A 662 -2.81 23.24 32.83
N ARG A 663 -1.95 24.10 32.27
CA ARG A 663 -1.58 25.39 32.87
C ARG A 663 -2.77 26.36 32.92
N PHE A 664 -3.53 26.49 31.85
CA PHE A 664 -4.74 27.31 31.78
C PHE A 664 -5.83 26.75 32.68
N PHE A 665 -6.03 25.43 32.74
CA PHE A 665 -6.97 24.82 33.67
C PHE A 665 -6.53 24.96 35.12
N VAL A 666 -5.23 24.84 35.42
CA VAL A 666 -4.67 25.08 36.76
C VAL A 666 -4.78 26.56 37.14
N VAL A 667 -4.57 27.47 36.19
CA VAL A 667 -4.76 28.92 36.40
C VAL A 667 -6.24 29.25 36.59
N GLU A 668 -7.14 28.70 35.78
CA GLU A 668 -8.59 28.82 35.93
C GLU A 668 -9.03 28.24 37.29
N LEU A 669 -8.51 27.07 37.67
CA LEU A 669 -8.75 26.44 38.96
C LEU A 669 -8.21 27.32 40.09
N LEU A 670 -7.00 27.87 40.01
CA LEU A 670 -6.44 28.77 41.00
C LEU A 670 -7.27 30.06 41.15
N ILE A 671 -7.69 30.67 40.05
CA ILE A 671 -8.55 31.87 40.05
C ILE A 671 -9.89 31.54 40.71
N THR A 672 -10.51 30.43 40.31
CA THR A 672 -11.80 30.00 40.87
C THR A 672 -11.69 29.62 42.34
N ILE A 673 -10.58 28.98 42.75
CA ILE A 673 -10.27 28.68 44.16
C ILE A 673 -10.10 29.96 44.96
N THR A 674 -9.40 30.96 44.41
CA THR A 674 -9.17 32.24 45.07
C THR A 674 -10.49 32.99 45.25
N LEU A 675 -11.33 33.04 44.21
CA LEU A 675 -12.67 33.64 44.28
C LEU A 675 -13.57 32.90 45.27
N PHE A 676 -13.59 31.56 45.21
CA PHE A 676 -14.35 30.72 46.16
C PHE A 676 -13.87 30.91 47.60
N TYR A 677 -12.56 31.01 47.83
CA TYR A 677 -11.98 31.23 49.16
C TYR A 677 -12.43 32.57 49.75
N VAL A 678 -12.43 33.64 48.94
CA VAL A 678 -12.91 34.97 49.35
C VAL A 678 -14.40 34.95 49.65
N GLU A 679 -15.22 34.36 48.77
CA GLU A 679 -16.68 34.27 48.91
C GLU A 679 -17.08 33.40 50.12
N PHE A 680 -16.36 32.29 50.34
CA PHE A 680 -16.58 31.38 51.45
C PHE A 680 -16.19 32.00 52.79
N ILE A 681 -15.09 32.74 52.89
CA ILE A 681 -14.70 33.47 54.10
C ILE A 681 -15.73 34.57 54.41
N ALA A 682 -16.14 35.35 53.41
CA ALA A 682 -17.12 36.42 53.58
C ALA A 682 -18.48 35.86 54.05
N GLY A 683 -18.94 34.76 53.47
CA GLY A 683 -20.22 34.12 53.82
C GLY A 683 -20.19 33.31 55.13
N SER A 684 -19.02 32.85 55.57
CA SER A 684 -18.87 31.94 56.72
C SER A 684 -18.22 32.58 57.94
N PHE A 685 -18.05 33.91 57.96
CA PHE A 685 -17.45 34.64 59.08
C PHE A 685 -18.19 34.36 60.42
N ASN A 686 -19.52 34.25 60.37
CA ASN A 686 -20.36 33.91 61.52
C ASN A 686 -20.17 32.47 62.05
N LEU A 687 -19.78 31.53 61.18
CA LEU A 687 -19.54 30.12 61.53
C LEU A 687 -18.23 29.94 62.32
N ILE A 688 -17.19 30.71 61.97
CA ILE A 688 -15.91 30.71 62.70
C ILE A 688 -16.11 31.25 64.12
N LEU A 689 -16.90 32.33 64.27
CA LEU A 689 -17.17 32.97 65.55
C LEU A 689 -17.94 32.06 66.53
N GLN A 690 -18.80 31.16 66.00
CA GLN A 690 -19.68 30.33 66.82
C GLN A 690 -19.20 28.89 67.06
N ARG A 691 -18.53 28.25 66.10
CA ARG A 691 -18.21 26.80 66.15
C ARG A 691 -16.72 26.46 66.05
N GLY A 692 -15.86 27.47 66.01
CA GLY A 692 -14.41 27.30 66.00
C GLY A 692 -13.81 26.90 64.64
N VAL A 693 -12.49 27.06 64.53
CA VAL A 693 -11.73 26.96 63.26
C VAL A 693 -11.78 25.56 62.64
N LEU A 694 -11.84 24.50 63.45
CA LEU A 694 -11.89 23.12 62.97
C LEU A 694 -13.13 22.82 62.11
N TYR A 695 -14.30 23.31 62.54
CA TYR A 695 -15.56 23.07 61.80
C TYR A 695 -15.59 23.84 60.47
N PHE A 696 -14.97 25.02 60.44
CA PHE A 696 -14.77 25.81 59.23
C PHE A 696 -13.89 25.07 58.21
N VAL A 697 -12.79 24.44 58.66
CA VAL A 697 -11.91 23.65 57.77
C VAL A 697 -12.65 22.44 57.19
N TYR A 698 -13.43 21.71 57.98
CA TYR A 698 -14.23 20.59 57.47
C TYR A 698 -15.31 21.02 56.46
N ALA A 699 -16.01 22.13 56.74
CA ALA A 699 -17.01 22.68 55.82
C ALA A 699 -16.38 23.17 54.50
N PHE A 700 -15.20 23.79 54.57
CA PHE A 700 -14.45 24.22 53.39
C PHE A 700 -14.03 23.03 52.52
N ILE A 701 -13.46 21.98 53.12
CA ILE A 701 -13.05 20.77 52.39
C ILE A 701 -14.27 20.08 51.75
N ALA A 702 -15.39 19.97 52.46
CA ALA A 702 -16.61 19.37 51.93
C ALA A 702 -17.18 20.16 50.74
N ALA A 703 -17.26 21.49 50.86
CA ALA A 703 -17.73 22.37 49.78
C ALA A 703 -16.76 22.37 48.58
N PHE A 704 -15.45 22.35 48.84
CA PHE A 704 -14.42 22.24 47.81
C PHE A 704 -14.53 20.93 47.02
N VAL A 705 -14.67 19.79 47.70
CA VAL A 705 -14.82 18.49 47.05
C VAL A 705 -16.14 18.41 46.28
N ALA A 706 -17.24 18.95 46.80
CA ALA A 706 -18.52 18.96 46.11
C ALA A 706 -18.49 19.82 44.83
N MET A 707 -17.85 20.99 44.87
CA MET A 707 -17.82 21.94 43.76
C MET A 707 -16.78 21.61 42.68
N PHE A 708 -15.59 21.14 43.08
CA PHE A 708 -14.46 20.92 42.17
C PHE A 708 -14.12 19.44 41.94
N GLY A 709 -14.55 18.54 42.82
CA GLY A 709 -14.19 17.12 42.76
C GLY A 709 -14.57 16.45 41.44
N TYR A 710 -15.75 16.74 40.89
CA TYR A 710 -16.19 16.20 39.60
C TYR A 710 -15.38 16.74 38.42
N LYS A 711 -15.11 18.06 38.39
CA LYS A 711 -14.30 18.69 37.31
C LYS A 711 -12.85 18.21 37.35
N LEU A 712 -12.24 18.12 38.54
CA LEU A 712 -10.90 17.56 38.75
C LEU A 712 -10.86 16.09 38.33
N TRP A 713 -11.85 15.29 38.73
CA TRP A 713 -11.94 13.88 38.32
C TRP A 713 -12.06 13.71 36.81
N LYS A 714 -12.90 14.53 36.13
CA LYS A 714 -13.04 14.51 34.68
C LYS A 714 -11.73 14.91 33.97
N ALA A 715 -11.03 15.92 34.47
CA ALA A 715 -9.74 16.35 33.94
C ALA A 715 -8.64 15.29 34.13
N VAL A 716 -8.53 14.71 35.33
CA VAL A 716 -7.61 13.60 35.64
C VAL A 716 -7.94 12.37 34.78
N LYS A 717 -9.23 12.06 34.58
CA LYS A 717 -9.68 10.96 33.71
C LYS A 717 -9.28 11.18 32.25
N LEU A 718 -9.41 12.39 31.72
CA LEU A 718 -8.97 12.75 30.37
C LEU A 718 -7.43 12.73 30.25
N TYR A 719 -6.71 13.24 31.25
CA TYR A 719 -5.24 13.20 31.33
C TYR A 719 -4.70 11.76 31.30
N ILE A 720 -5.25 10.88 32.13
CA ILE A 720 -4.85 9.46 32.18
C ILE A 720 -5.17 8.75 30.86
N ARG A 721 -6.25 9.13 30.17
CA ARG A 721 -6.71 8.45 28.95
C ARG A 721 -5.90 8.86 27.71
N TYR A 722 -5.59 10.15 27.52
CA TYR A 722 -4.97 10.66 26.29
C TYR A 722 -3.50 11.07 26.44
N GLY A 723 -3.08 11.51 27.64
CA GLY A 723 -1.74 12.05 27.89
C GLY A 723 -0.59 11.05 27.93
N TYR A 724 -0.90 9.76 28.07
CA TYR A 724 0.09 8.69 28.28
C TYR A 724 0.41 7.89 27.01
N LEU A 725 -0.24 8.19 25.88
CA LEU A 725 -0.24 7.30 24.72
C LEU A 725 1.14 7.20 24.05
N TYR A 726 1.79 8.32 23.72
CA TYR A 726 3.11 8.28 23.08
C TYR A 726 4.20 7.67 23.99
N LYS A 727 4.20 7.99 25.29
CA LYS A 727 5.12 7.35 26.25
C LYS A 727 4.85 5.85 26.40
N LYS A 728 3.58 5.43 26.34
CA LYS A 728 3.18 4.02 26.38
C LYS A 728 3.63 3.30 25.12
N ILE A 729 3.45 3.89 23.94
CA ILE A 729 3.91 3.35 22.65
C ILE A 729 5.44 3.28 22.63
N GLY A 730 6.16 4.31 23.09
CA GLY A 730 7.61 4.25 23.25
C GLY A 730 8.07 3.11 24.17
N LYS A 731 7.36 2.86 25.28
CA LYS A 731 7.63 1.70 26.16
C LYS A 731 7.30 0.35 25.53
N MET A 732 6.27 0.29 24.69
CA MET A 732 5.96 -0.89 23.87
C MET A 732 7.08 -1.14 22.87
N GLY A 733 7.54 -0.10 22.18
CA GLY A 733 8.72 -0.17 21.30
C GLY A 733 9.96 -0.65 22.06
N LEU A 734 10.23 -0.16 23.26
CA LEU A 734 11.37 -0.66 24.07
C LEU A 734 11.23 -2.15 24.42
N ALA A 735 10.03 -2.62 24.72
CA ALA A 735 9.81 -4.05 24.96
C ALA A 735 10.06 -4.89 23.70
N ILE A 736 9.68 -4.40 22.53
CA ILE A 736 9.94 -5.05 21.24
C ILE A 736 11.45 -5.05 20.95
N LEU A 737 12.13 -3.92 21.07
CA LEU A 737 13.57 -3.80 20.82
C LEU A 737 14.38 -4.74 21.73
N ASP A 738 14.11 -4.74 23.03
CA ASP A 738 14.80 -5.61 23.99
C ASP A 738 14.51 -7.11 23.69
N THR A 739 13.34 -7.43 23.14
CA THR A 739 12.99 -8.80 22.73
C THR A 739 13.71 -9.21 21.43
N LEU A 740 13.80 -8.31 20.45
CA LEU A 740 14.55 -8.54 19.21
C LEU A 740 16.03 -8.80 19.52
N ASP A 741 16.60 -8.02 20.44
CA ASP A 741 17.99 -8.14 20.88
C ASP A 741 18.26 -9.49 21.57
N GLU A 742 17.42 -9.88 22.55
CA GLU A 742 17.60 -11.15 23.28
C GLU A 742 17.37 -12.39 22.40
N LEU A 743 16.55 -12.28 21.35
CA LEU A 743 16.32 -13.36 20.39
C LEU A 743 17.32 -13.38 19.21
N GLY A 744 18.28 -12.45 19.18
CA GLY A 744 19.33 -12.41 18.16
C GLY A 744 18.89 -11.85 16.80
N TYR A 745 17.76 -11.13 16.75
CA TYR A 745 17.29 -10.44 15.53
C TYR A 745 17.97 -9.07 15.30
N ILE A 746 18.73 -8.58 16.29
CA ILE A 746 19.54 -7.36 16.17
C ILE A 746 20.98 -7.77 15.87
N THR A 747 21.47 -7.39 14.70
CA THR A 747 22.86 -7.59 14.25
C THR A 747 23.69 -6.32 14.41
N SER A 748 23.04 -5.15 14.45
CA SER A 748 23.65 -3.86 14.72
C SER A 748 24.03 -3.71 16.20
N GLY A 749 25.10 -2.96 16.50
CA GLY A 749 25.53 -2.80 17.89
C GLY A 749 24.45 -2.16 18.78
N ARG A 750 23.92 -2.92 19.76
CA ARG A 750 22.79 -2.53 20.63
C ARG A 750 22.93 -1.14 21.28
N ALA A 751 24.15 -0.73 21.61
CA ALA A 751 24.45 0.57 22.22
C ALA A 751 24.13 1.77 21.31
N ASN A 752 24.07 1.55 20.00
CA ASN A 752 23.78 2.58 19.01
C ASN A 752 22.28 2.67 18.67
N ILE A 753 21.45 1.76 19.20
CA ILE A 753 20.03 1.65 18.84
C ILE A 753 19.14 2.22 19.95
N ASN A 754 18.29 3.17 19.58
CA ASN A 754 17.31 3.78 20.49
C ASN A 754 15.90 3.81 19.87
N VAL A 755 14.88 3.61 20.71
CA VAL A 755 13.48 3.83 20.35
C VAL A 755 13.15 5.29 20.53
N ASN A 756 12.73 5.96 19.46
CA ASN A 756 12.25 7.33 19.53
C ASN A 756 10.72 7.35 19.31
N SER A 757 10.00 8.07 20.18
CA SER A 757 8.55 8.24 20.04
C SER A 757 8.14 9.68 20.35
N TYR A 758 7.43 10.28 19.40
CA TYR A 758 7.05 11.69 19.41
C TYR A 758 5.67 11.89 18.78
N VAL A 759 5.07 13.07 18.99
CA VAL A 759 3.73 13.41 18.48
C VAL A 759 3.85 14.38 17.31
N ILE A 760 3.12 14.14 16.22
CA ILE A 760 3.08 14.99 15.04
C ILE A 760 1.66 15.51 14.79
N GLY A 761 1.55 16.78 14.38
CA GLY A 761 0.32 17.33 13.77
C GLY A 761 -0.92 17.27 14.66
N LYS A 762 -1.98 16.59 14.17
CA LYS A 762 -3.33 16.48 14.78
C LYS A 762 -3.37 15.64 16.08
N GLY A 763 -2.23 15.16 16.57
CA GLY A 763 -2.13 14.25 17.73
C GLY A 763 -1.67 12.83 17.38
N ASP A 764 -1.15 12.62 16.16
CA ASP A 764 -0.65 11.33 15.71
C ASP A 764 0.65 10.99 16.45
N VAL A 765 0.80 9.74 16.87
CA VAL A 765 2.02 9.28 17.55
C VAL A 765 2.91 8.56 16.56
N VAL A 766 4.16 8.97 16.44
CA VAL A 766 5.18 8.26 15.66
C VAL A 766 6.13 7.52 16.59
N CYS A 767 6.54 6.32 16.19
CA CYS A 767 7.51 5.49 16.89
C CYS A 767 8.45 4.82 15.87
N ASN A 768 9.76 4.96 16.06
CA ASN A 768 10.77 4.37 15.17
C ASN A 768 12.03 3.94 15.93
N LEU A 769 12.87 3.13 15.27
CA LEU A 769 14.23 2.84 15.74
C LEU A 769 15.22 3.79 15.06
N VAL A 770 16.17 4.28 15.85
CA VAL A 770 17.30 5.10 15.38
C VAL A 770 18.57 4.29 15.58
N GLY A 771 19.41 4.18 14.55
CA GLY A 771 20.68 3.45 14.59
C GLY A 771 20.60 1.96 14.21
N ALA A 772 19.42 1.47 13.83
CA ALA A 772 19.18 0.11 13.34
C ALA A 772 19.26 0.04 11.81
N ASN A 773 19.56 -1.14 11.24
CA ASN A 773 19.57 -1.39 9.80
C ASN A 773 18.13 -1.50 9.23
N ALA A 774 17.97 -1.61 7.91
CA ALA A 774 16.67 -1.61 7.24
C ALA A 774 15.79 -2.81 7.63
N LEU A 775 16.40 -4.00 7.77
CA LEU A 775 15.72 -5.22 8.21
C LEU A 775 15.20 -5.10 9.64
N GLU A 776 16.05 -4.66 10.57
CA GLU A 776 15.71 -4.44 11.98
C GLU A 776 14.57 -3.42 12.13
N ASN A 777 14.63 -2.31 11.38
CA ASN A 777 13.55 -1.33 11.32
C ASN A 777 12.24 -1.95 10.82
N SER A 778 12.30 -2.82 9.81
CA SER A 778 11.13 -3.50 9.27
C SER A 778 10.54 -4.52 10.25
N LEU A 779 11.36 -5.31 10.93
CA LEU A 779 10.92 -6.27 11.95
C LEU A 779 10.30 -5.55 13.15
N PHE A 780 10.92 -4.47 13.60
CA PHE A 780 10.40 -3.63 14.67
C PHE A 780 9.07 -2.98 14.29
N ALA A 781 8.98 -2.37 13.11
CA ALA A 781 7.78 -1.71 12.64
C ALA A 781 6.62 -2.71 12.58
N LYS A 782 6.84 -3.86 11.94
CA LYS A 782 5.86 -4.93 11.84
C LYS A 782 5.39 -5.42 13.21
N ALA A 783 6.32 -5.71 14.12
CA ALA A 783 5.97 -6.18 15.47
C ALA A 783 5.21 -5.11 16.28
N LEU A 784 5.50 -3.83 16.08
CA LEU A 784 4.79 -2.74 16.73
C LEU A 784 3.40 -2.52 16.11
N THR A 785 3.27 -2.67 14.80
CA THR A 785 1.98 -2.66 14.08
C THR A 785 1.08 -3.78 14.58
N GLU A 786 1.54 -5.05 14.56
CA GLU A 786 0.80 -6.21 15.05
C GLU A 786 0.37 -6.06 16.52
N LEU A 787 1.17 -5.38 17.34
CA LEU A 787 0.87 -5.12 18.75
C LEU A 787 -0.27 -4.10 18.94
N LEU A 788 -0.42 -3.16 18.01
CA LEU A 788 -1.34 -2.03 18.09
C LEU A 788 -2.63 -2.25 17.29
N GLU A 789 -2.59 -3.14 16.29
CA GLU A 789 -3.75 -3.52 15.49
C GLU A 789 -4.82 -4.28 16.29
N PRO A 790 -6.09 -4.28 15.81
CA PRO A 790 -7.15 -5.07 16.42
C PRO A 790 -6.78 -6.55 16.54
N ILE A 791 -7.19 -7.17 17.65
CA ILE A 791 -6.85 -8.56 17.95
C ILE A 791 -7.65 -9.50 17.04
N GLU A 792 -6.98 -10.06 16.03
CA GLU A 792 -7.53 -11.16 15.23
C GLU A 792 -7.27 -12.51 15.92
N SER A 793 -6.25 -13.28 15.50
CA SER A 793 -6.00 -14.65 15.97
C SER A 793 -4.57 -14.89 16.47
N PRO A 794 -4.02 -14.04 17.36
CA PRO A 794 -2.65 -14.23 17.85
C PRO A 794 -2.52 -15.56 18.60
N ARG A 795 -1.35 -16.20 18.52
CA ARG A 795 -1.09 -17.46 19.21
C ARG A 795 -0.97 -17.31 20.73
N TYR A 796 -0.57 -16.13 21.18
CA TYR A 796 -0.48 -15.76 22.59
C TYR A 796 -1.06 -14.37 22.84
N LEU A 797 -1.58 -14.17 24.04
CA LEU A 797 -2.21 -12.93 24.46
C LEU A 797 -1.63 -12.47 25.81
N ILE A 798 -1.28 -11.19 25.93
CA ILE A 798 -0.88 -10.57 27.19
C ILE A 798 -2.09 -9.86 27.81
N VAL A 799 -2.41 -10.25 29.05
CA VAL A 799 -3.49 -9.64 29.83
C VAL A 799 -2.92 -8.92 31.05
N LYS A 800 -3.31 -7.65 31.24
CA LYS A 800 -2.88 -6.88 32.42
C LYS A 800 -3.68 -7.28 33.66
N THR A 801 -2.99 -7.44 34.80
CA THR A 801 -3.58 -7.97 36.04
C THR A 801 -3.88 -6.93 37.13
N ASN A 802 -3.69 -5.63 36.87
CA ASN A 802 -3.87 -4.60 37.90
C ASN A 802 -5.35 -4.44 38.32
N PHE A 803 -5.63 -4.80 39.58
CA PHE A 803 -6.96 -4.80 40.22
C PHE A 803 -7.67 -3.44 40.22
N PHE A 804 -6.93 -2.33 40.39
CA PHE A 804 -7.51 -0.98 40.51
C PHE A 804 -7.99 -0.36 39.17
N ARG A 805 -7.76 -1.00 38.02
CA ARG A 805 -8.20 -0.49 36.69
C ARG A 805 -9.37 -1.26 36.08
N LYS A 806 -9.85 -2.33 36.72
CA LYS A 806 -11.02 -3.14 36.26
C LYS A 806 -12.29 -2.30 36.03
N ARG A 807 -12.43 -1.13 36.70
CA ARG A 807 -13.59 -0.23 36.60
C ARG A 807 -13.52 0.83 35.50
N LEU A 808 -12.42 0.97 34.75
CA LEU A 808 -12.18 2.14 33.90
C LEU A 808 -12.25 1.91 32.37
N ASN A 809 -12.71 0.76 31.87
CA ASN A 809 -12.80 0.47 30.42
C ASN A 809 -11.53 0.86 29.63
N VAL A 810 -10.34 0.57 30.20
CA VAL A 810 -9.06 0.78 29.52
C VAL A 810 -8.56 -0.59 29.04
N GLU A 811 -8.19 -0.69 27.76
CA GLU A 811 -7.78 -1.91 27.07
C GLU A 811 -6.76 -2.75 27.87
N ASN A 812 -7.17 -3.98 28.19
CA ASN A 812 -6.44 -4.92 29.04
C ASN A 812 -5.78 -6.07 28.26
N PHE A 813 -6.00 -6.14 26.95
CA PHE A 813 -5.57 -7.23 26.08
C PHE A 813 -4.58 -6.69 25.04
N TYR A 814 -3.46 -7.39 24.87
CA TYR A 814 -2.47 -7.07 23.85
C TYR A 814 -2.07 -8.36 23.13
N PRO A 815 -2.12 -8.40 21.79
CA PRO A 815 -1.62 -9.54 21.04
C PRO A 815 -0.10 -9.64 21.23
N VAL A 816 0.42 -10.86 21.33
CA VAL A 816 1.86 -11.07 21.18
C VAL A 816 2.16 -11.08 19.68
N PRO A 817 3.06 -10.21 19.19
CA PRO A 817 3.46 -10.20 17.79
C PRO A 817 3.85 -11.60 17.32
N GLU A 818 3.50 -11.94 16.09
CA GLU A 818 3.69 -13.27 15.52
C GLU A 818 5.17 -13.68 15.55
N LEU A 819 6.07 -12.72 15.35
CA LEU A 819 7.52 -12.89 15.45
C LEU A 819 7.97 -13.47 16.81
N PHE A 820 7.25 -13.17 17.88
CA PHE A 820 7.53 -13.65 19.23
C PHE A 820 6.57 -14.77 19.67
N GLY A 821 5.53 -15.04 18.89
CA GLY A 821 4.47 -15.99 19.21
C GLY A 821 4.66 -17.39 18.60
N ASP A 822 5.71 -17.62 17.82
CA ASP A 822 6.01 -18.88 17.12
C ASP A 822 6.32 -20.05 18.08
N LYS A 823 7.01 -19.77 19.18
CA LYS A 823 7.37 -20.72 20.24
C LYS A 823 7.02 -20.16 21.60
N LYS A 824 6.72 -21.05 22.54
CA LYS A 824 6.42 -20.66 23.93
C LYS A 824 7.60 -19.93 24.57
N GLU A 825 8.82 -20.34 24.27
CA GLU A 825 10.07 -19.73 24.76
C GLU A 825 10.17 -18.27 24.34
N ASN A 826 9.98 -17.97 23.05
CA ASN A 826 10.02 -16.61 22.51
C ASN A 826 8.92 -15.72 23.12
N ALA A 827 7.72 -16.28 23.31
CA ALA A 827 6.61 -15.55 23.92
C ALA A 827 6.90 -15.19 25.39
N LEU A 828 7.63 -16.05 26.11
CA LEU A 828 8.08 -15.79 27.48
C LEU A 828 9.18 -14.71 27.51
N VAL A 829 10.07 -14.66 26.53
CA VAL A 829 11.06 -13.58 26.38
C VAL A 829 10.35 -12.24 26.17
N PHE A 830 9.37 -12.19 25.27
CA PHE A 830 8.55 -10.98 25.10
C PHE A 830 7.82 -10.60 26.39
N GLN A 831 7.24 -11.58 27.10
CA GLN A 831 6.57 -11.34 28.38
C GLN A 831 7.52 -10.75 29.44
N LYS A 832 8.76 -11.23 29.52
CA LYS A 832 9.80 -10.72 30.42
C LYS A 832 10.06 -9.23 30.17
N HIS A 833 10.31 -8.84 28.92
CA HIS A 833 10.54 -7.44 28.55
C HIS A 833 9.30 -6.55 28.64
N TRP A 834 8.12 -7.12 28.38
CA TRP A 834 6.86 -6.45 28.64
C TRP A 834 6.69 -6.14 30.14
N THR A 835 7.02 -7.10 31.01
CA THR A 835 6.92 -6.93 32.46
C THR A 835 7.84 -5.82 32.95
N LYS A 836 9.08 -5.79 32.44
CA LYS A 836 10.08 -4.76 32.73
C LYS A 836 9.60 -3.35 32.35
N ASN A 837 9.01 -3.18 31.16
CA ASN A 837 8.68 -1.86 30.62
C ASN A 837 7.26 -1.37 30.95
N LEU A 838 6.28 -2.29 31.03
CA LEU A 838 4.83 -2.00 31.08
C LEU A 838 4.12 -2.57 32.33
N GLY A 839 4.81 -3.37 33.16
CA GLY A 839 4.34 -3.85 34.46
C GLY A 839 3.71 -5.26 34.45
N ARG A 840 3.11 -5.65 35.59
CA ARG A 840 2.56 -7.00 35.82
C ARG A 840 1.51 -7.41 34.80
N ASN A 841 1.63 -8.65 34.34
CA ASN A 841 0.80 -9.23 33.30
C ASN A 841 0.73 -10.76 33.43
N LYS A 842 -0.14 -11.38 32.63
CA LYS A 842 -0.21 -12.83 32.41
C LYS A 842 -0.22 -13.11 30.92
N LEU A 843 0.53 -14.14 30.52
CA LEU A 843 0.57 -14.65 29.16
C LEU A 843 -0.40 -15.84 29.05
N PHE A 844 -1.31 -15.79 28.08
CA PHE A 844 -2.26 -16.86 27.81
C PHE A 844 -2.03 -17.44 26.41
N PHE A 845 -2.08 -18.77 26.30
CA PHE A 845 -2.06 -19.46 25.03
C PHE A 845 -3.47 -19.50 24.47
N THR A 846 -3.71 -18.89 23.31
CA THR A 846 -5.08 -18.66 22.81
C THR A 846 -5.80 -19.92 22.37
N ARG A 847 -5.10 -21.05 22.22
CA ARG A 847 -5.73 -22.34 21.89
C ARG A 847 -6.19 -23.14 23.12
N SER A 848 -5.86 -22.71 24.35
CA SER A 848 -6.43 -23.33 25.56
C SER A 848 -7.85 -22.84 25.81
N VAL A 849 -8.67 -23.60 26.55
CA VAL A 849 -10.07 -23.22 26.84
C VAL A 849 -10.16 -21.83 27.49
N GLU A 850 -9.29 -21.56 28.46
CA GLU A 850 -9.21 -20.24 29.13
C GLU A 850 -8.71 -19.13 28.18
N GLY A 851 -7.71 -19.44 27.34
CA GLY A 851 -7.17 -18.49 26.37
C GLY A 851 -8.14 -18.14 25.24
N ARG A 852 -8.95 -19.11 24.77
CA ARG A 852 -10.00 -18.89 23.76
C ARG A 852 -11.08 -17.94 24.27
N LYS A 853 -11.51 -18.10 25.52
CA LYS A 853 -12.45 -17.17 26.19
C LYS A 853 -11.90 -15.75 26.26
N LEU A 854 -10.63 -15.60 26.64
CA LEU A 854 -9.99 -14.28 26.70
C LEU A 854 -9.80 -13.64 25.32
N LEU A 855 -9.48 -14.44 24.30
CA LEU A 855 -9.36 -13.98 22.92
C LEU A 855 -10.70 -13.44 22.39
N LEU A 856 -11.78 -14.16 22.62
CA LEU A 856 -13.14 -13.76 22.28
C LEU A 856 -13.57 -12.46 22.96
N LYS A 857 -13.32 -12.38 24.27
CA LYS A 857 -13.53 -11.16 25.05
C LYS A 857 -12.73 -10.01 24.46
N ALA A 858 -11.46 -10.23 24.14
CA ALA A 858 -10.59 -9.22 23.53
C ALA A 858 -11.11 -8.75 22.17
N ARG A 859 -11.58 -9.67 21.30
CA ARG A 859 -12.20 -9.36 20.01
C ARG A 859 -13.43 -8.47 20.18
N LEU A 860 -14.37 -8.83 21.05
CA LEU A 860 -15.58 -8.02 21.28
C LEU A 860 -15.29 -6.65 21.92
N PHE A 861 -14.31 -6.57 22.82
CA PHE A 861 -13.83 -5.30 23.37
C PHE A 861 -13.15 -4.43 22.29
N HIS A 862 -12.35 -5.04 21.42
CA HIS A 862 -11.73 -4.32 20.30
C HIS A 862 -12.76 -3.91 19.26
N VAL A 863 -13.76 -4.74 18.93
CA VAL A 863 -14.84 -4.43 17.97
C VAL A 863 -15.55 -3.10 18.28
N TYR A 864 -15.72 -2.76 19.56
CA TYR A 864 -16.26 -1.46 19.97
C TYR A 864 -15.34 -0.26 19.59
N ASN A 865 -14.03 -0.50 19.51
CA ASN A 865 -12.99 0.44 19.08
C ASN A 865 -12.51 0.23 17.62
N ALA A 866 -12.84 -0.88 16.95
CA ALA A 866 -12.03 -1.47 15.86
C ALA A 866 -12.34 -0.96 14.46
N PHE A 867 -13.37 -0.17 14.23
CA PHE A 867 -13.66 0.29 12.86
C PHE A 867 -13.10 1.69 12.62
N LYS A 868 -11.77 1.74 12.50
CA LYS A 868 -10.93 2.66 11.70
C LYS A 868 -9.46 2.30 11.92
N GLU A 869 -8.63 2.34 10.87
CA GLU A 869 -7.18 2.05 10.92
C GLU A 869 -6.52 2.79 12.09
N VAL A 870 -5.87 2.06 13.01
CA VAL A 870 -5.26 2.62 14.22
C VAL A 870 -3.79 2.96 13.96
N THR A 871 -3.14 2.25 13.05
CA THR A 871 -1.71 2.32 12.76
C THR A 871 -1.41 2.24 11.28
N LYS A 872 -0.35 2.94 10.85
CA LYS A 872 0.16 2.96 9.49
C LYS A 872 1.68 2.98 9.48
N GLU A 873 2.30 2.15 8.65
CA GLU A 873 3.74 2.20 8.43
C GLU A 873 4.09 3.27 7.38
N VAL A 874 5.04 4.14 7.70
CA VAL A 874 5.46 5.26 6.86
C VAL A 874 6.98 5.23 6.73
N ILE A 875 7.47 5.40 5.51
CA ILE A 875 8.89 5.54 5.20
C ILE A 875 9.20 7.02 5.06
N VAL A 876 10.19 7.51 5.79
CA VAL A 876 10.60 8.92 5.82
C VAL A 876 12.10 9.05 5.58
N TRP A 877 12.48 9.99 4.71
CA TRP A 877 13.88 10.40 4.52
C TRP A 877 14.32 11.29 5.69
N LYS A 878 15.34 10.87 6.42
CA LYS A 878 15.82 11.54 7.64
C LYS A 878 17.30 11.82 7.65
#